data_AF-A0A6C0H9G7-F1
#
_entry.id   AF-A0A6C0H9G7-F1
#
_cell.length_a   1.000
_cell.length_b   1.000
_cell.length_c   1.000
_cell.angle_alpha   90.00
_cell.angle_beta   90.00
_cell.angle_gamma   90.00
#
_symmetry.space_group_name_H-M   'P 1'
#
loop_
_entity.id
_entity.type
_entity.pdbx_description
1 polymer ?
#
loop_
_entity_poly.entity_id
_entity_poly.type
_entity_poly.pdbx_seq_one_letter_code
_entity_poly.pdbx_strand_id
1 'polypeptide(L)'
;MLTLEITLNLCDLVILMNNTLSSDKVLQQMYRCMTESENKKIGFVIDLNISRVLNTCINYTVYKNEKSIDDKIKYLINNHLINIDIDMILNKKINSDIIIKKLMEIWKEDPINSFRTLLRKLDNYYEEFDNSTQQLINKTFTKSIKYDNVSLKLKFKDDEDEIQNLPTGKEKVKNDSDNESSYESSDNESLDKKEKEEQEETQISFTKDVLHYVIPLTCILTIKNSNMDFVKMLNDIKENPELLDTFDDQCLIWWNKKDLIDLIKDIINRYFDKNSNNDYLPHNISVQFKMSLQSLIDNPKELLELITECLKPKDIEKKQFGEVFTPMNLVNEMLDKLPIEVWKNKNLKWLDPATGMGNFPIAVYLRLIEGLKDEIKDVKERKKHILENMLYMCELNKKNVLICKQIFDINNEYKLNIYEGDSLKIDYNKEFNITQFNIIVGNPPYQDSKATGDNKLYLDFTKKSLDILINNGLLLFITPRNILEYLLLVEKNRKYIDNFYQLKYIAIETSNKHFPKVGSTFAYFLIEKKIYYEKTIIEYMYCNKIETIKIMLEKGFKIPRVLTKLDIEILSQLTSKTNNYILHDFMFDNKTQRIRKQHIDKNIVSIKETDKNKIKIIDTINKTTPFPGKYYYYNLKDNDFDKDKLILSKKGYLMPYVDKTKSYTYSDNFKYIINDDIEQIKLLFESNIVKYLLFQYSKNGFDSIDIIKTINKKNLKNIKIENELYKLYNLTEEHINHINNILGINNIEIINSNSNDTILSKKKITKKSDTQNNENETVTKKKTSKPKIKTKITNEDK
;
A
#
# COMPACT_ATOMS: atom_id res chain seq x y z
N MET A 1 -7.16 -3.59 35.49
CA MET A 1 -8.38 -4.43 35.50
C MET A 1 -7.93 -5.86 35.26
N LEU A 2 -8.42 -6.84 36.01
CA LEU A 2 -7.98 -8.24 35.90
C LEU A 2 -8.41 -8.80 34.53
N THR A 3 -7.45 -9.07 33.65
CA THR A 3 -7.68 -9.47 32.25
C THR A 3 -7.56 -10.97 31.99
N LEU A 4 -7.09 -11.76 32.97
CA LEU A 4 -6.90 -13.22 32.85
C LEU A 4 -7.83 -14.01 33.80
N GLU A 5 -7.93 -15.31 33.57
CA GLU A 5 -8.70 -16.29 34.37
C GLU A 5 -8.27 -16.26 35.83
N ILE A 6 -9.05 -15.58 36.66
CA ILE A 6 -8.87 -15.56 38.11
C ILE A 6 -10.21 -15.98 38.70
N THR A 7 -10.20 -17.13 39.36
CA THR A 7 -11.32 -17.62 40.15
C THR A 7 -11.46 -16.74 41.39
N LEU A 8 -12.66 -16.19 41.59
CA LEU A 8 -12.96 -15.32 42.73
C LEU A 8 -14.02 -16.01 43.60
N ASN A 9 -13.58 -16.58 44.72
CA ASN A 9 -14.43 -17.38 45.62
C ASN A 9 -15.64 -16.63 46.18
N LEU A 10 -15.60 -15.29 46.21
CA LEU A 10 -16.66 -14.43 46.75
C LEU A 10 -17.08 -13.37 45.72
N CYS A 11 -17.46 -13.81 44.52
CA CYS A 11 -17.96 -12.92 43.47
C CYS A 11 -19.39 -13.31 43.10
N ASP A 12 -20.36 -12.47 43.47
CA ASP A 12 -21.77 -12.68 43.11
C ASP A 12 -22.20 -11.83 41.91
N LEU A 13 -21.44 -10.77 41.60
CA LEU A 13 -21.75 -9.79 40.58
C LEU A 13 -20.50 -9.44 39.77
N VAL A 14 -20.61 -9.56 38.44
CA VAL A 14 -19.63 -9.05 37.46
C VAL A 14 -20.26 -7.89 36.71
N ILE A 15 -19.60 -6.73 36.69
CA ILE A 15 -20.02 -5.57 35.89
C ILE A 15 -18.97 -5.32 34.82
N LEU A 16 -19.36 -5.42 33.55
CA LEU A 16 -18.48 -5.26 32.40
C LEU A 16 -18.46 -3.80 31.92
N MET A 17 -17.47 -3.04 32.38
CA MET A 17 -17.24 -1.63 31.98
C MET A 17 -16.05 -1.46 31.02
N ASN A 18 -15.75 -2.47 30.21
CA ASN A 18 -14.67 -2.44 29.21
C ASN A 18 -15.24 -2.39 27.79
N ASN A 19 -14.36 -2.17 26.79
CA ASN A 19 -14.70 -2.20 25.36
C ASN A 19 -14.25 -3.50 24.68
N THR A 20 -14.00 -4.57 25.45
CA THR A 20 -13.57 -5.87 24.90
C THR A 20 -14.69 -6.44 24.02
N LEU A 21 -14.36 -6.82 22.78
CA LEU A 21 -15.31 -7.41 21.81
C LEU A 21 -15.16 -8.93 21.66
N SER A 22 -14.11 -9.52 22.24
CA SER A 22 -13.90 -10.98 22.22
C SER A 22 -14.95 -11.69 23.09
N SER A 23 -15.82 -12.48 22.46
CA SER A 23 -16.83 -13.29 23.17
C SER A 23 -16.18 -14.24 24.19
N ASP A 24 -15.01 -14.80 23.89
CA ASP A 24 -14.29 -15.74 24.74
C ASP A 24 -13.80 -15.05 26.03
N LYS A 25 -13.18 -13.87 25.90
CA LYS A 25 -12.74 -13.06 27.06
C LYS A 25 -13.94 -12.61 27.89
N VAL A 26 -15.05 -12.26 27.26
CA VAL A 26 -16.29 -11.87 27.94
C VAL A 26 -16.85 -13.05 28.72
N LEU A 27 -16.93 -14.22 28.11
CA LEU A 27 -17.41 -15.44 28.77
C LEU A 27 -16.52 -15.83 29.96
N GLN A 28 -15.19 -15.76 29.80
CA GLN A 28 -14.25 -15.96 30.92
C GLN A 28 -14.49 -14.96 32.05
N GLN A 29 -14.78 -13.69 31.73
CA GLN A 29 -15.12 -12.68 32.73
C GLN A 29 -16.46 -12.98 33.40
N MET A 30 -17.45 -13.49 32.67
CA MET A 30 -18.75 -13.92 33.19
C MET A 30 -18.60 -15.08 34.18
N TYR A 31 -17.74 -16.06 33.91
CA TYR A 31 -17.54 -17.22 34.80
C TYR A 31 -16.98 -16.85 36.19
N ARG A 32 -16.50 -15.63 36.40
CA ARG A 32 -16.05 -15.16 37.72
C ARG A 32 -17.17 -15.14 38.75
N CYS A 33 -18.40 -14.80 38.35
CA CYS A 33 -19.54 -14.90 39.26
C CYS A 33 -20.14 -16.31 39.33
N MET A 34 -19.56 -17.30 38.62
CA MET A 34 -20.02 -18.68 38.59
C MET A 34 -19.18 -19.61 39.47
N THR A 35 -18.19 -19.07 40.19
CA THR A 35 -17.44 -19.85 41.20
C THR A 35 -18.39 -20.33 42.31
N GLU A 36 -18.33 -21.63 42.62
CA GLU A 36 -19.11 -22.27 43.68
C GLU A 36 -18.70 -21.72 45.06
N SER A 37 -19.68 -21.41 45.89
CA SER A 37 -19.48 -21.01 47.28
C SER A 37 -20.67 -21.45 48.15
N GLU A 38 -20.44 -21.56 49.45
CA GLU A 38 -21.46 -21.95 50.41
C GLU A 38 -22.67 -20.98 50.33
N ASN A 39 -23.88 -21.52 50.18
CA ASN A 39 -25.16 -20.79 50.02
C ASN A 39 -25.39 -20.01 48.71
N LYS A 40 -24.47 -20.03 47.75
CA LYS A 40 -24.64 -19.31 46.49
C LYS A 40 -25.42 -20.13 45.46
N LYS A 41 -26.50 -19.54 44.94
CA LYS A 41 -27.39 -20.19 43.95
C LYS A 41 -27.40 -19.51 42.58
N ILE A 42 -27.03 -18.22 42.52
CA ILE A 42 -27.13 -17.38 41.32
C ILE A 42 -25.93 -16.43 41.29
N GLY A 43 -25.39 -16.17 40.09
CA GLY A 43 -24.45 -15.09 39.83
C GLY A 43 -25.05 -14.10 38.83
N PHE A 44 -24.71 -12.83 38.96
CA PHE A 44 -25.19 -11.76 38.09
C PHE A 44 -24.06 -11.23 37.20
N VAL A 45 -24.33 -11.09 35.91
CA VAL A 45 -23.48 -10.36 34.97
C VAL A 45 -24.26 -9.17 34.46
N ILE A 46 -23.71 -7.97 34.66
CA ILE A 46 -24.26 -6.73 34.10
C ILE A 46 -23.35 -6.26 32.99
N ASP A 47 -23.88 -6.30 31.77
CA ASP A 47 -23.24 -5.78 30.58
C ASP A 47 -24.22 -4.86 29.84
N LEU A 48 -23.86 -3.58 29.75
CA LEU A 48 -24.68 -2.56 29.08
C LEU A 48 -24.41 -2.50 27.56
N ASN A 49 -23.41 -3.21 27.06
CA ASN A 49 -23.12 -3.29 25.64
C ASN A 49 -23.92 -4.43 24.99
N ILE A 50 -25.10 -4.09 24.47
CA ILE A 50 -26.03 -5.04 23.86
C ILE A 50 -25.43 -5.80 22.66
N SER A 51 -24.58 -5.17 21.85
CA SER A 51 -23.92 -5.83 20.71
C SER A 51 -22.99 -6.96 21.19
N ARG A 52 -22.25 -6.72 22.27
CA ARG A 52 -21.38 -7.72 22.89
C ARG A 52 -22.15 -8.86 23.53
N VAL A 53 -23.24 -8.55 24.24
CA VAL A 53 -24.14 -9.54 24.82
C VAL A 53 -24.73 -10.44 23.74
N LEU A 54 -25.25 -9.85 22.66
CA LEU A 54 -25.80 -10.59 21.52
C LEU A 54 -24.75 -11.52 20.90
N ASN A 55 -23.55 -11.02 20.59
CA ASN A 55 -22.50 -11.83 19.99
C ASN A 55 -22.05 -12.98 20.92
N THR A 56 -21.90 -12.73 22.22
CA THR A 56 -21.49 -13.75 23.18
C THR A 56 -22.58 -14.81 23.36
N CYS A 57 -23.83 -14.42 23.52
CA CYS A 57 -24.95 -15.35 23.66
C CYS A 57 -25.16 -16.17 22.37
N ILE A 58 -25.16 -15.56 21.18
CA ILE A 58 -25.34 -16.28 19.91
C ILE A 58 -24.23 -17.32 19.69
N ASN A 59 -22.99 -17.01 20.08
CA ASN A 59 -21.85 -17.92 19.95
C ASN A 59 -21.88 -19.09 20.94
N TYR A 60 -22.40 -18.90 22.17
CA TYR A 60 -22.22 -19.87 23.27
C TYR A 60 -23.51 -20.50 23.84
N THR A 61 -24.69 -19.90 23.67
CA THR A 61 -25.92 -20.39 24.34
C THR A 61 -26.80 -21.31 23.49
N VAL A 62 -26.72 -21.26 22.17
CA VAL A 62 -27.58 -22.08 21.30
C VAL A 62 -26.81 -23.31 20.79
N TYR A 63 -26.77 -24.35 21.61
CA TYR A 63 -26.11 -25.64 21.34
C TYR A 63 -26.64 -26.42 20.12
N LYS A 64 -27.75 -26.00 19.49
CA LYS A 64 -28.27 -26.61 18.25
C LYS A 64 -27.98 -25.69 17.06
N ASN A 65 -26.91 -26.03 16.32
CA ASN A 65 -26.36 -25.26 15.20
C ASN A 65 -27.23 -25.25 13.93
N GLU A 66 -28.37 -25.93 13.90
CA GLU A 66 -29.28 -25.98 12.73
C GLU A 66 -30.21 -24.76 12.61
N LYS A 67 -30.24 -23.87 13.60
CA LYS A 67 -31.17 -22.73 13.65
C LYS A 67 -30.57 -21.45 13.08
N SER A 68 -31.35 -20.71 12.29
CA SER A 68 -30.95 -19.40 11.74
C SER A 68 -30.68 -18.39 12.86
N ILE A 69 -29.93 -17.31 12.59
CA ILE A 69 -29.67 -16.26 13.60
C ILE A 69 -30.98 -15.64 14.10
N ASP A 70 -31.96 -15.50 13.22
CA ASP A 70 -33.31 -15.05 13.58
C ASP A 70 -33.96 -15.99 14.61
N ASP A 71 -33.85 -17.32 14.39
CA ASP A 71 -34.32 -18.33 15.34
C ASP A 71 -33.51 -18.33 16.65
N LYS A 72 -32.20 -18.04 16.59
CA LYS A 72 -31.34 -17.90 17.78
C LYS A 72 -31.74 -16.68 18.60
N ILE A 73 -31.96 -15.53 17.97
CA ILE A 73 -32.41 -14.30 18.65
C ILE A 73 -33.83 -14.48 19.20
N LYS A 74 -34.74 -15.09 18.43
CA LYS A 74 -36.06 -15.52 18.92
C LYS A 74 -35.93 -16.42 20.14
N TYR A 75 -35.02 -17.38 20.12
CA TYR A 75 -34.77 -18.26 21.25
C TYR A 75 -34.24 -17.49 22.47
N LEU A 76 -33.30 -16.55 22.30
CA LEU A 76 -32.77 -15.73 23.38
C LEU A 76 -33.86 -14.90 24.07
N ILE A 77 -34.77 -14.31 23.29
CA ILE A 77 -35.88 -13.51 23.81
C ILE A 77 -36.95 -14.39 24.46
N ASN A 78 -37.39 -15.46 23.78
CA ASN A 78 -38.46 -16.34 24.26
C ASN A 78 -38.07 -17.09 25.53
N ASN A 79 -36.78 -17.34 25.76
CA ASN A 79 -36.28 -18.00 26.96
C ASN A 79 -35.70 -17.01 27.98
N HIS A 80 -35.89 -15.70 27.78
CA HIS A 80 -35.43 -14.64 28.69
C HIS A 80 -33.94 -14.71 29.05
N LEU A 81 -33.11 -15.15 28.09
CA LEU A 81 -31.65 -15.25 28.27
C LEU A 81 -30.96 -13.87 28.23
N ILE A 82 -31.64 -12.88 27.64
CA ILE A 82 -31.30 -11.46 27.76
C ILE A 82 -32.45 -10.81 28.53
N ASN A 83 -32.15 -10.20 29.67
CA ASN A 83 -33.16 -9.58 30.51
C ASN A 83 -33.65 -8.27 29.87
N ILE A 84 -34.67 -8.38 29.03
CA ILE A 84 -35.42 -7.26 28.46
C ILE A 84 -36.76 -7.23 29.19
N ASP A 85 -36.98 -6.17 29.99
CA ASP A 85 -38.15 -5.92 30.86
C ASP A 85 -39.30 -6.92 30.67
N ILE A 86 -39.20 -8.05 31.40
CA ILE A 86 -40.03 -9.25 31.21
C ILE A 86 -41.50 -8.91 31.46
N ASP A 87 -41.76 -7.98 32.38
CA ASP A 87 -43.11 -7.51 32.71
C ASP A 87 -43.75 -6.75 31.55
N MET A 88 -42.97 -6.01 30.75
CA MET A 88 -43.49 -5.32 29.55
C MET A 88 -43.78 -6.27 28.38
N ILE A 89 -43.01 -7.36 28.26
CA ILE A 89 -43.21 -8.42 27.25
C ILE A 89 -44.43 -9.28 27.60
N LEU A 90 -44.54 -9.75 28.86
CA LEU A 90 -45.65 -10.57 29.35
C LEU A 90 -46.99 -9.83 29.30
N ASN A 91 -46.98 -8.51 29.54
CA ASN A 91 -48.18 -7.66 29.45
C ASN A 91 -48.52 -7.22 28.01
N LYS A 92 -47.86 -7.75 26.98
CA LYS A 92 -48.03 -7.41 25.55
C LYS A 92 -47.91 -5.91 25.23
N LYS A 93 -47.23 -5.13 26.08
CA LYS A 93 -46.98 -3.69 25.84
C LYS A 93 -45.84 -3.47 24.84
N ILE A 94 -44.94 -4.43 24.68
CA ILE A 94 -43.88 -4.41 23.67
C ILE A 94 -44.06 -5.61 22.74
N ASN A 95 -44.03 -5.36 21.42
CA ASN A 95 -44.09 -6.42 20.41
C ASN A 95 -42.72 -7.11 20.27
N SER A 96 -42.68 -8.42 20.51
CA SER A 96 -41.48 -9.27 20.35
C SER A 96 -40.84 -9.14 18.97
N ASP A 97 -41.63 -8.99 17.91
CA ASP A 97 -41.14 -8.88 16.54
C ASP A 97 -40.37 -7.57 16.32
N ILE A 98 -40.76 -6.49 17.00
CA ILE A 98 -40.06 -5.20 16.95
C ILE A 98 -38.71 -5.30 17.68
N ILE A 99 -38.67 -6.03 18.82
CA ILE A 99 -37.42 -6.27 19.55
C ILE A 99 -36.47 -7.13 18.71
N ILE A 100 -36.96 -8.23 18.13
CA ILE A 100 -36.16 -9.10 17.24
C ILE A 100 -35.56 -8.29 16.11
N LYS A 101 -36.38 -7.45 15.45
CA LYS A 101 -35.93 -6.59 14.36
C LYS A 101 -34.83 -5.62 14.80
N LYS A 102 -34.97 -4.97 15.97
CA LYS A 102 -33.95 -4.05 16.50
C LYS A 102 -32.66 -4.77 16.92
N LEU A 103 -32.75 -5.95 17.55
CA LEU A 103 -31.55 -6.72 17.92
C LEU A 103 -30.85 -7.26 16.68
N MET A 104 -31.59 -7.61 15.63
CA MET A 104 -31.05 -7.92 14.31
C MET A 104 -30.35 -6.72 13.68
N GLU A 105 -30.91 -5.51 13.80
CA GLU A 105 -30.24 -4.28 13.34
C GLU A 105 -28.93 -4.02 14.10
N ILE A 106 -28.93 -4.14 15.43
CA ILE A 106 -27.74 -3.99 16.27
C ILE A 106 -26.67 -5.05 15.95
N TRP A 107 -27.08 -6.30 15.72
CA TRP A 107 -26.15 -7.36 15.31
C TRP A 107 -25.51 -7.06 13.94
N LYS A 108 -26.26 -6.39 13.05
CA LYS A 108 -25.76 -5.95 11.73
C LYS A 108 -24.80 -4.76 11.79
N GLU A 109 -24.70 -4.04 12.90
CA GLU A 109 -23.84 -2.85 13.01
C GLU A 109 -22.33 -3.18 13.07
N ASP A 110 -21.92 -4.44 13.31
CA ASP A 110 -20.49 -4.83 13.31
C ASP A 110 -20.20 -6.18 12.59
N PRO A 111 -20.41 -6.25 11.26
CA PRO A 111 -20.25 -7.47 10.47
C PRO A 111 -18.77 -7.84 10.26
N ILE A 112 -17.87 -6.84 10.25
CA ILE A 112 -16.45 -7.03 9.98
C ILE A 112 -15.76 -7.73 11.16
N ASN A 113 -16.01 -7.31 12.40
CA ASN A 113 -15.45 -8.00 13.56
C ASN A 113 -16.05 -9.40 13.74
N SER A 114 -17.34 -9.57 13.42
CA SER A 114 -17.98 -10.89 13.37
C SER A 114 -17.28 -11.81 12.37
N PHE A 115 -16.99 -11.32 11.16
CA PHE A 115 -16.29 -12.09 10.14
C PHE A 115 -14.83 -12.41 10.49
N ARG A 116 -14.05 -11.44 10.98
CA ARG A 116 -12.68 -11.71 11.45
C ARG A 116 -12.66 -12.77 12.55
N THR A 117 -13.64 -12.73 13.45
CA THR A 117 -13.83 -13.75 14.48
C THR A 117 -14.14 -15.11 13.86
N LEU A 118 -14.98 -15.17 12.83
CA LEU A 118 -15.30 -16.40 12.12
C LEU A 118 -14.10 -17.01 11.40
N LEU A 119 -13.31 -16.21 10.68
CA LEU A 119 -12.07 -16.69 10.07
C LEU A 119 -11.07 -17.19 11.11
N ARG A 120 -10.93 -16.49 12.25
CA ARG A 120 -10.06 -16.95 13.35
C ARG A 120 -10.47 -18.33 13.91
N LYS A 121 -11.76 -18.69 13.85
CA LYS A 121 -12.19 -20.06 14.19
C LYS A 121 -11.61 -21.11 13.22
N LEU A 122 -11.42 -20.79 11.93
CA LEU A 122 -10.72 -21.66 10.98
C LEU A 122 -9.22 -21.78 11.28
N ASP A 123 -8.58 -20.69 11.72
CA ASP A 123 -7.15 -20.69 12.08
C ASP A 123 -6.86 -21.63 13.25
N ASN A 124 -7.79 -21.70 14.22
CA ASN A 124 -7.67 -22.52 15.41
C ASN A 124 -8.15 -23.97 15.18
N TYR A 125 -8.74 -24.27 14.02
CA TYR A 125 -9.24 -25.60 13.69
C TYR A 125 -8.13 -26.43 13.05
N TYR A 126 -7.76 -27.50 13.74
CA TYR A 126 -6.74 -28.46 13.30
C TYR A 126 -7.41 -29.77 12.90
N GLU A 127 -7.23 -30.15 11.64
CA GLU A 127 -7.66 -31.46 11.12
C GLU A 127 -6.46 -32.26 10.63
N GLU A 128 -6.47 -33.55 10.95
CA GLU A 128 -5.45 -34.49 10.51
C GLU A 128 -5.85 -35.13 9.19
N PHE A 129 -5.10 -34.81 8.12
CA PHE A 129 -5.26 -35.43 6.82
C PHE A 129 -4.39 -36.68 6.72
N ASP A 130 -4.83 -37.69 5.97
CA ASP A 130 -3.95 -38.81 5.63
C ASP A 130 -2.75 -38.32 4.80
N ASN A 131 -1.64 -39.07 4.83
CA ASN A 131 -0.39 -38.67 4.19
C ASN A 131 -0.56 -38.43 2.67
N SER A 132 -1.41 -39.23 2.01
CA SER A 132 -1.66 -39.08 0.57
C SER A 132 -2.40 -37.78 0.24
N THR A 133 -3.38 -37.42 1.06
CA THR A 133 -4.17 -36.19 0.94
C THR A 133 -3.33 -34.97 1.32
N GLN A 134 -2.50 -35.04 2.36
CA GLN A 134 -1.60 -33.93 2.73
C GLN A 134 -0.55 -33.67 1.64
N GLN A 135 0.03 -34.71 1.03
CA GLN A 135 0.93 -34.56 -0.12
C GLN A 135 0.21 -33.93 -1.32
N LEU A 136 -1.04 -34.32 -1.59
CA LEU A 136 -1.86 -33.73 -2.64
C LEU A 136 -2.15 -32.24 -2.36
N ILE A 137 -2.48 -31.88 -1.12
CA ILE A 137 -2.71 -30.49 -0.68
C ILE A 137 -1.43 -29.67 -0.87
N ASN A 138 -0.29 -30.16 -0.37
CA ASN A 138 1.00 -29.51 -0.51
C ASN A 138 1.30 -29.28 -2.00
N LYS A 139 1.31 -30.34 -2.82
CA LYS A 139 1.56 -30.23 -4.27
C LYS A 139 0.57 -29.29 -4.97
N THR A 140 -0.68 -29.26 -4.53
CA THR A 140 -1.73 -28.51 -5.21
C THR A 140 -1.68 -27.02 -4.90
N PHE A 141 -1.61 -26.67 -3.62
CA PHE A 141 -1.78 -25.33 -3.11
C PHE A 141 -0.45 -24.61 -2.78
N THR A 142 0.71 -25.21 -3.08
CA THR A 142 2.01 -24.52 -2.93
C THR A 142 2.11 -23.35 -3.89
N LYS A 143 2.45 -22.17 -3.36
CA LYS A 143 2.79 -20.99 -4.17
C LYS A 143 4.00 -21.31 -5.05
N SER A 144 3.80 -21.42 -6.35
CA SER A 144 4.90 -21.63 -7.31
C SER A 144 5.70 -20.36 -7.57
N ILE A 145 6.26 -19.70 -6.55
CA ILE A 145 7.27 -18.65 -6.75
C ILE A 145 8.34 -18.76 -5.64
N LYS A 146 9.55 -19.15 -6.05
CA LYS A 146 10.77 -19.15 -5.24
C LYS A 146 10.91 -17.83 -4.47
N TYR A 147 10.88 -17.90 -3.15
CA TYR A 147 11.44 -16.87 -2.30
C TYR A 147 12.76 -17.38 -1.74
N ASP A 148 13.85 -16.97 -2.41
CA ASP A 148 15.16 -16.98 -1.76
C ASP A 148 15.18 -15.86 -0.71
N ASN A 149 15.48 -16.24 0.54
CA ASN A 149 15.83 -15.39 1.67
C ASN A 149 14.76 -14.43 2.20
N VAL A 150 13.90 -14.93 3.08
CA VAL A 150 13.37 -14.14 4.20
C VAL A 150 13.52 -14.95 5.47
N SER A 151 14.35 -14.48 6.40
CA SER A 151 14.39 -15.00 7.76
C SER A 151 13.00 -14.80 8.41
N LEU A 152 12.25 -15.89 8.53
CA LEU A 152 10.97 -15.90 9.24
C LEU A 152 11.23 -15.67 10.73
N LYS A 153 11.18 -14.41 11.15
CA LYS A 153 10.86 -14.10 12.55
C LYS A 153 9.37 -14.38 12.75
N LEU A 154 9.05 -15.56 13.29
CA LEU A 154 7.74 -15.87 13.85
C LEU A 154 7.37 -14.79 14.87
N LYS A 155 6.37 -13.97 14.54
CA LYS A 155 5.76 -13.02 15.47
C LYS A 155 4.45 -13.62 15.95
N PHE A 156 4.41 -14.07 17.20
CA PHE A 156 3.17 -14.41 17.86
C PHE A 156 2.40 -13.11 18.12
N LYS A 157 1.12 -13.13 17.79
CA LYS A 157 0.20 -12.03 18.06
C LYS A 157 -0.90 -12.52 18.98
N ASP A 158 -1.36 -11.67 19.88
CA ASP A 158 -2.50 -11.96 20.74
C ASP A 158 -3.85 -11.64 20.06
N ASP A 159 -4.93 -11.82 20.81
CA ASP A 159 -6.32 -11.63 20.35
C ASP A 159 -6.65 -10.23 19.83
N GLU A 160 -5.75 -9.25 20.03
CA GLU A 160 -5.88 -7.85 19.60
C GLU A 160 -4.84 -7.47 18.54
N ASP A 161 -4.22 -8.47 17.89
CA ASP A 161 -3.17 -8.30 16.88
C ASP A 161 -1.86 -7.67 17.44
N GLU A 162 -1.71 -7.58 18.77
CA GLU A 162 -0.50 -7.07 19.42
C GLU A 162 0.59 -8.14 19.47
N ILE A 163 1.85 -7.74 19.24
CA ILE A 163 2.99 -8.67 19.24
C ILE A 163 3.24 -9.15 20.66
N GLN A 164 3.02 -10.44 20.91
CA GLN A 164 3.35 -11.07 22.17
C GLN A 164 4.85 -11.37 22.21
N ASN A 165 5.58 -10.67 23.07
CA ASN A 165 6.97 -11.02 23.35
C ASN A 165 6.99 -12.23 24.27
N LEU A 166 7.48 -13.38 23.78
CA LEU A 166 7.72 -14.54 24.62
C LEU A 166 8.78 -14.20 25.67
N PRO A 167 8.60 -14.59 26.95
CA PRO A 167 9.68 -14.55 27.92
C PRO A 167 10.80 -15.49 27.44
N THR A 168 12.06 -15.06 27.54
CA THR A 168 13.22 -15.92 27.28
C THR A 168 13.18 -17.09 28.26
N GLY A 169 12.81 -18.28 27.77
CA GLY A 169 12.89 -19.51 28.55
C GLY A 169 14.32 -19.79 29.00
N LYS A 170 14.47 -20.49 30.12
CA LYS A 170 15.78 -20.98 30.58
C LYS A 170 16.31 -22.02 29.60
N GLU A 171 17.56 -21.86 29.16
CA GLU A 171 18.29 -22.89 28.43
C GLU A 171 18.34 -24.18 29.26
N LYS A 172 17.77 -25.26 28.71
CA LYS A 172 18.07 -26.61 29.20
C LYS A 172 19.42 -27.00 28.59
N VAL A 173 20.47 -26.90 29.39
CA VAL A 173 21.74 -27.57 29.10
C VAL A 173 21.49 -29.08 29.20
N LYS A 174 21.66 -29.81 28.10
CA LYS A 174 21.81 -31.27 28.14
C LYS A 174 23.16 -31.55 28.81
N ASN A 175 23.13 -32.10 30.02
CA ASN A 175 24.32 -32.72 30.61
C ASN A 175 24.43 -34.12 30.00
N ASP A 176 25.43 -34.30 29.13
CA ASP A 176 25.90 -35.61 28.72
C ASP A 176 26.76 -36.19 29.85
N SER A 177 26.11 -36.86 30.80
CA SER A 177 26.73 -37.86 31.66
C SER A 177 25.63 -38.70 32.29
N ASP A 178 25.36 -39.86 31.71
CA ASP A 178 25.28 -41.12 32.44
C ASP A 178 25.17 -42.25 31.41
N ASN A 179 26.30 -42.95 31.24
CA ASN A 179 26.42 -44.22 30.55
C ASN A 179 25.89 -45.34 31.48
N GLU A 180 25.13 -46.26 30.92
CA GLU A 180 25.10 -47.72 31.18
C GLU A 180 23.93 -48.24 30.33
N SER A 181 24.04 -49.18 29.40
CA SER A 181 24.87 -50.37 29.14
C SER A 181 24.40 -50.86 27.73
N SER A 182 25.07 -51.63 26.88
CA SER A 182 26.25 -52.49 26.96
C SER A 182 26.58 -52.95 25.53
N TYR A 183 27.87 -52.90 25.18
CA TYR A 183 28.68 -53.81 24.32
C TYR A 183 28.19 -54.14 22.89
N GLU A 184 28.81 -53.57 21.84
CA GLU A 184 30.06 -54.01 21.14
C GLU A 184 29.86 -55.31 20.33
N SER A 185 29.97 -55.31 19.00
CA SER A 185 31.25 -55.32 18.26
C SER A 185 30.95 -55.10 16.76
N SER A 186 31.57 -54.11 16.09
CA SER A 186 32.87 -54.18 15.36
C SER A 186 32.70 -54.90 13.99
N ASP A 187 33.16 -54.43 12.83
CA ASP A 187 34.14 -53.41 12.47
C ASP A 187 33.88 -52.79 11.08
N ASN A 188 34.44 -51.60 10.96
CA ASN A 188 34.58 -50.64 9.86
C ASN A 188 34.87 -51.18 8.45
N GLU A 189 34.40 -50.46 7.42
CA GLU A 189 35.28 -49.67 6.53
C GLU A 189 34.52 -48.70 5.59
N SER A 190 34.84 -47.40 5.72
CA SER A 190 34.83 -46.28 4.75
C SER A 190 33.75 -46.20 3.66
N LEU A 191 32.78 -45.28 3.77
CA LEU A 191 32.79 -43.88 3.28
C LEU A 191 32.72 -43.73 1.74
N ASP A 192 31.49 -43.58 1.24
CA ASP A 192 31.15 -42.62 0.17
C ASP A 192 29.62 -42.46 0.04
N LYS A 193 29.02 -41.53 0.80
CA LYS A 193 27.67 -41.00 0.49
C LYS A 193 27.62 -39.52 0.76
N LYS A 194 27.45 -38.78 -0.35
CA LYS A 194 26.96 -37.41 -0.40
C LYS A 194 25.68 -37.30 0.44
N GLU A 195 25.75 -36.59 1.56
CA GLU A 195 24.56 -36.15 2.27
C GLU A 195 23.81 -35.15 1.38
N LYS A 196 22.62 -35.55 0.93
CA LYS A 196 21.63 -34.63 0.39
C LYS A 196 21.07 -33.88 1.59
N GLU A 197 21.21 -32.55 1.59
CA GLU A 197 20.43 -31.68 2.46
C GLU A 197 18.94 -31.92 2.17
N GLU A 198 18.23 -32.54 3.12
CA GLU A 198 16.76 -32.61 3.09
C GLU A 198 16.22 -31.19 3.33
N GLN A 199 15.63 -30.60 2.29
CA GLN A 199 14.81 -29.41 2.42
C GLN A 199 13.54 -29.78 3.19
N GLU A 200 13.32 -29.22 4.37
CA GLU A 200 12.04 -29.32 5.08
C GLU A 200 10.91 -28.76 4.17
N GLU A 201 10.04 -29.63 3.67
CA GLU A 201 8.85 -29.20 2.92
C GLU A 201 7.88 -28.45 3.84
N THR A 202 7.54 -27.21 3.49
CA THR A 202 6.52 -26.44 4.21
C THR A 202 5.15 -27.13 4.08
N GLN A 203 4.59 -27.61 5.19
CA GLN A 203 3.25 -28.20 5.24
C GLN A 203 2.17 -27.11 5.10
N ILE A 204 1.29 -27.25 4.11
CA ILE A 204 0.18 -26.32 3.85
C ILE A 204 -1.02 -26.70 4.72
N SER A 205 -1.62 -25.71 5.39
CA SER A 205 -2.85 -25.90 6.14
C SER A 205 -4.07 -25.67 5.24
N PHE A 206 -4.91 -26.70 5.05
CA PHE A 206 -6.11 -26.56 4.22
C PHE A 206 -7.11 -25.54 4.79
N THR A 207 -7.27 -25.48 6.12
CA THR A 207 -8.16 -24.53 6.78
C THR A 207 -7.66 -23.09 6.62
N LYS A 208 -6.37 -22.86 6.87
CA LYS A 208 -5.74 -21.52 6.84
C LYS A 208 -5.41 -21.00 5.45
N ASP A 209 -4.83 -21.86 4.62
CA ASP A 209 -4.26 -21.45 3.33
C ASP A 209 -5.23 -21.65 2.16
N VAL A 210 -6.31 -22.44 2.34
CA VAL A 210 -7.33 -22.69 1.31
C VAL A 210 -8.70 -22.16 1.73
N LEU A 211 -9.32 -22.67 2.80
CA LEU A 211 -10.71 -22.34 3.15
C LEU A 211 -10.94 -20.87 3.50
N HIS A 212 -9.94 -20.18 4.06
CA HIS A 212 -10.00 -18.73 4.32
C HIS A 212 -10.30 -17.89 3.06
N TYR A 213 -9.93 -18.38 1.87
CA TYR A 213 -10.18 -17.68 0.61
C TYR A 213 -11.39 -18.22 -0.12
N VAL A 214 -11.56 -19.55 -0.11
CA VAL A 214 -12.63 -20.21 -0.85
C VAL A 214 -13.99 -19.91 -0.23
N ILE A 215 -14.13 -19.95 1.11
CA ILE A 215 -15.42 -19.69 1.77
C ILE A 215 -15.96 -18.30 1.40
N PRO A 216 -15.18 -17.21 1.54
CA PRO A 216 -15.69 -15.89 1.19
C PRO A 216 -16.02 -15.76 -0.29
N LEU A 217 -15.15 -16.26 -1.18
CA LEU A 217 -15.40 -16.22 -2.62
C LEU A 217 -16.69 -16.95 -2.99
N THR A 218 -16.90 -18.17 -2.47
CA THR A 218 -18.11 -18.95 -2.75
C THR A 218 -19.37 -18.23 -2.28
N CYS A 219 -19.35 -17.62 -1.10
CA CYS A 219 -20.51 -16.88 -0.59
C CYS A 219 -20.79 -15.62 -1.40
N ILE A 220 -19.75 -14.92 -1.86
CA ILE A 220 -19.88 -13.75 -2.75
C ILE A 220 -20.48 -14.19 -4.08
N LEU A 221 -19.91 -15.19 -4.75
CA LEU A 221 -20.39 -15.69 -6.05
C LEU A 221 -21.84 -16.18 -5.99
N THR A 222 -22.26 -16.77 -4.87
CA THR A 222 -23.61 -17.34 -4.69
C THR A 222 -24.55 -16.48 -3.86
N ILE A 223 -24.24 -15.21 -3.61
CA ILE A 223 -24.98 -14.32 -2.70
C ILE A 223 -26.49 -14.24 -3.02
N LYS A 224 -26.86 -14.39 -4.30
CA LYS A 224 -28.25 -14.39 -4.79
C LYS A 224 -29.04 -15.67 -4.49
N ASN A 225 -28.35 -16.79 -4.28
CA ASN A 225 -28.99 -18.07 -4.03
C ASN A 225 -29.45 -18.17 -2.56
N SER A 226 -30.63 -18.76 -2.32
CA SER A 226 -31.12 -19.16 -1.01
C SER A 226 -30.35 -20.33 -0.38
N ASN A 227 -29.55 -21.07 -1.15
CA ASN A 227 -28.69 -22.14 -0.64
C ASN A 227 -27.65 -21.57 0.33
N MET A 228 -27.72 -21.97 1.60
CA MET A 228 -26.76 -21.56 2.63
C MET A 228 -25.65 -22.60 2.84
N ASP A 229 -25.78 -23.79 2.23
CA ASP A 229 -24.86 -24.90 2.41
C ASP A 229 -23.62 -24.77 1.52
N PHE A 230 -22.43 -24.78 2.14
CA PHE A 230 -21.17 -24.54 1.44
C PHE A 230 -20.92 -25.50 0.26
N VAL A 231 -21.15 -26.80 0.43
CA VAL A 231 -20.95 -27.79 -0.63
C VAL A 231 -21.99 -27.63 -1.74
N LYS A 232 -23.25 -27.34 -1.39
CA LYS A 232 -24.27 -27.00 -2.40
C LYS A 232 -23.90 -25.73 -3.17
N MET A 233 -23.40 -24.69 -2.50
CA MET A 233 -22.93 -23.46 -3.15
C MET A 233 -21.77 -23.71 -4.11
N LEU A 234 -20.84 -24.61 -3.77
CA LEU A 234 -19.79 -25.03 -4.72
C LEU A 234 -20.36 -25.75 -5.94
N ASN A 235 -21.41 -26.58 -5.78
CA ASN A 235 -22.09 -27.19 -6.92
C ASN A 235 -22.85 -26.15 -7.76
N ASP A 236 -23.51 -25.16 -7.14
CA ASP A 236 -24.19 -24.08 -7.86
C ASP A 236 -23.19 -23.27 -8.72
N ILE A 237 -21.98 -23.04 -8.20
CA ILE A 237 -20.89 -22.41 -8.97
C ILE A 237 -20.49 -23.31 -10.14
N LYS A 238 -20.30 -24.62 -9.89
CA LYS A 238 -19.90 -25.59 -10.92
C LYS A 238 -20.92 -25.69 -12.06
N GLU A 239 -22.22 -25.62 -11.75
CA GLU A 239 -23.30 -25.72 -12.72
C GLU A 239 -23.49 -24.45 -13.56
N ASN A 240 -22.96 -23.30 -13.09
CA ASN A 240 -23.03 -22.03 -13.81
C ASN A 240 -21.69 -21.69 -14.48
N PRO A 241 -21.59 -21.72 -15.82
CA PRO A 241 -20.33 -21.46 -16.53
C PRO A 241 -19.69 -20.10 -16.20
N GLU A 242 -20.48 -19.06 -15.94
CA GLU A 242 -19.96 -17.72 -15.62
C GLU A 242 -19.33 -17.68 -14.22
N LEU A 243 -19.98 -18.34 -13.25
CA LEU A 243 -19.48 -18.41 -11.87
C LEU A 243 -18.26 -19.33 -11.78
N LEU A 244 -18.28 -20.48 -12.47
CA LEU A 244 -17.16 -21.41 -12.50
C LEU A 244 -15.90 -20.76 -13.10
N ASP A 245 -16.04 -20.08 -14.24
CA ASP A 245 -14.94 -19.36 -14.88
C ASP A 245 -14.34 -18.29 -13.96
N THR A 246 -15.20 -17.55 -13.24
CA THR A 246 -14.76 -16.55 -12.25
C THR A 246 -14.02 -17.19 -11.07
N PHE A 247 -14.50 -18.35 -10.59
CA PHE A 247 -13.86 -19.11 -9.52
C PHE A 247 -12.48 -19.64 -9.95
N ASP A 248 -12.38 -20.19 -11.16
CA ASP A 248 -11.15 -20.74 -11.72
C ASP A 248 -10.11 -19.68 -12.01
N ASP A 249 -10.51 -18.50 -12.50
CA ASP A 249 -9.60 -17.38 -12.67
C ASP A 249 -9.01 -16.93 -11.33
N GLN A 250 -9.80 -16.95 -10.25
CA GLN A 250 -9.28 -16.62 -8.93
C GLN A 250 -8.37 -17.72 -8.37
N CYS A 251 -8.67 -19.00 -8.61
CA CYS A 251 -7.78 -20.11 -8.28
C CYS A 251 -6.45 -20.03 -9.04
N LEU A 252 -6.48 -19.63 -10.32
CA LEU A 252 -5.30 -19.38 -11.14
C LEU A 252 -4.45 -18.26 -10.52
N ILE A 253 -5.06 -17.21 -9.99
CA ILE A 253 -4.35 -16.14 -9.30
C ILE A 253 -3.70 -16.62 -7.99
N TRP A 254 -4.43 -17.40 -7.17
CA TRP A 254 -3.93 -17.83 -5.86
C TRP A 254 -2.87 -18.93 -5.94
N TRP A 255 -3.05 -19.89 -6.85
CA TRP A 255 -2.28 -21.14 -6.87
C TRP A 255 -1.77 -21.52 -8.27
N ASN A 256 -1.96 -20.66 -9.28
CA ASN A 256 -1.57 -20.92 -10.67
C ASN A 256 -2.16 -22.23 -11.23
N LYS A 257 -3.39 -22.55 -10.82
CA LYS A 257 -4.15 -23.75 -11.23
C LYS A 257 -5.64 -23.44 -11.38
N LYS A 258 -6.27 -24.07 -12.37
CA LYS A 258 -7.72 -24.07 -12.59
C LYS A 258 -8.33 -25.42 -12.16
N ASP A 259 -9.64 -25.53 -12.20
CA ASP A 259 -10.41 -26.76 -11.99
C ASP A 259 -10.26 -27.35 -10.57
N LEU A 260 -10.04 -26.49 -9.57
CA LEU A 260 -9.80 -26.90 -8.19
C LEU A 260 -11.09 -27.19 -7.41
N ILE A 261 -12.26 -26.84 -7.97
CA ILE A 261 -13.53 -26.87 -7.25
C ILE A 261 -13.92 -28.28 -6.79
N ASP A 262 -13.71 -29.30 -7.63
CA ASP A 262 -14.02 -30.69 -7.27
C ASP A 262 -13.04 -31.23 -6.22
N LEU A 263 -11.75 -30.91 -6.34
CA LEU A 263 -10.76 -31.31 -5.34
C LEU A 263 -11.09 -30.72 -3.96
N ILE A 264 -11.43 -29.42 -3.91
CA ILE A 264 -11.81 -28.75 -2.67
C ILE A 264 -13.05 -29.40 -2.09
N LYS A 265 -14.07 -29.66 -2.92
CA LYS A 265 -15.31 -30.32 -2.51
C LYS A 265 -15.07 -31.72 -1.96
N ASP A 266 -14.21 -32.50 -2.61
CA ASP A 266 -13.88 -33.87 -2.18
C ASP A 266 -13.11 -33.90 -0.87
N ILE A 267 -12.24 -32.92 -0.61
CA ILE A 267 -11.56 -32.79 0.68
C ILE A 267 -12.58 -32.40 1.77
N ILE A 268 -13.49 -31.46 1.48
CA ILE A 268 -14.53 -31.05 2.44
C ILE A 268 -15.43 -32.24 2.81
N ASN A 269 -15.93 -32.98 1.81
CA ASN A 269 -16.82 -34.11 2.06
C ASN A 269 -16.14 -35.27 2.81
N ARG A 270 -14.81 -35.43 2.66
CA ARG A 270 -14.06 -36.51 3.32
C ARG A 270 -13.70 -36.20 4.77
N TYR A 271 -13.37 -34.94 5.09
CA TYR A 271 -12.80 -34.58 6.39
C TYR A 271 -13.68 -33.66 7.23
N PHE A 272 -14.72 -33.06 6.66
CA PHE A 272 -15.62 -32.13 7.36
C PHE A 272 -17.04 -32.67 7.28
N ASP A 273 -17.33 -33.80 7.93
CA ASP A 273 -18.58 -34.54 7.74
C ASP A 273 -19.79 -33.89 8.45
N LYS A 274 -21.01 -34.11 7.94
CA LYS A 274 -22.26 -33.54 8.51
C LYS A 274 -22.79 -34.27 9.75
N ASN A 275 -22.31 -35.49 9.98
CA ASN A 275 -22.86 -36.42 10.99
C ASN A 275 -21.99 -36.55 12.25
N SER A 276 -20.82 -35.90 12.32
CA SER A 276 -20.08 -35.80 13.58
C SER A 276 -20.77 -34.76 14.47
N ASN A 277 -21.07 -35.13 15.72
CA ASN A 277 -21.70 -34.25 16.70
C ASN A 277 -20.85 -33.03 17.11
N ASN A 278 -19.72 -32.77 16.43
CA ASN A 278 -18.88 -31.60 16.62
C ASN A 278 -18.54 -30.99 15.25
N ASP A 279 -19.05 -29.77 15.03
CA ASP A 279 -18.55 -28.73 14.12
C ASP A 279 -18.35 -29.04 12.63
N TYR A 280 -19.45 -28.96 11.85
CA TYR A 280 -19.38 -28.64 10.42
C TYR A 280 -18.99 -27.16 10.22
N LEU A 281 -17.77 -26.82 10.66
CA LEU A 281 -17.25 -25.46 10.80
C LEU A 281 -17.24 -24.66 9.49
N PRO A 282 -16.78 -25.20 8.33
CA PRO A 282 -16.80 -24.47 7.07
C PRO A 282 -18.21 -24.02 6.66
N HIS A 283 -19.22 -24.84 6.92
CA HIS A 283 -20.61 -24.50 6.63
C HIS A 283 -21.16 -23.46 7.60
N ASN A 284 -20.93 -23.62 8.91
CA ASN A 284 -21.38 -22.63 9.89
C ASN A 284 -20.81 -21.23 9.60
N ILE A 285 -19.55 -21.17 9.17
CA ILE A 285 -18.91 -19.91 8.77
C ILE A 285 -19.50 -19.40 7.46
N SER A 286 -19.70 -20.27 6.47
CA SER A 286 -20.30 -19.89 5.19
C SER A 286 -21.71 -19.32 5.34
N VAL A 287 -22.56 -19.96 6.15
CA VAL A 287 -23.92 -19.48 6.48
C VAL A 287 -23.85 -18.09 7.10
N GLN A 288 -23.04 -17.92 8.15
CA GLN A 288 -22.93 -16.64 8.85
C GLN A 288 -22.39 -15.54 7.96
N PHE A 289 -21.35 -15.82 7.18
CA PHE A 289 -20.77 -14.86 6.26
C PHE A 289 -21.76 -14.47 5.16
N LYS A 290 -22.48 -15.43 4.57
CA LYS A 290 -23.49 -15.16 3.56
C LYS A 290 -24.66 -14.32 4.10
N MET A 291 -25.11 -14.60 5.33
CA MET A 291 -26.10 -13.76 6.02
C MET A 291 -25.60 -12.33 6.22
N SER A 292 -24.34 -12.15 6.62
CA SER A 292 -23.72 -10.83 6.76
C SER A 292 -23.61 -10.09 5.43
N LEU A 293 -23.25 -10.78 4.34
CA LEU A 293 -23.25 -10.17 3.00
C LEU A 293 -24.66 -9.73 2.59
N GLN A 294 -25.67 -10.59 2.79
CA GLN A 294 -27.05 -10.29 2.47
C GLN A 294 -27.64 -9.16 3.32
N SER A 295 -27.20 -8.99 4.57
CA SER A 295 -27.66 -7.87 5.40
C SER A 295 -27.07 -6.52 5.01
N LEU A 296 -25.96 -6.51 4.27
CA LEU A 296 -25.26 -5.30 3.82
C LEU A 296 -25.60 -4.87 2.39
N ILE A 297 -26.57 -5.52 1.75
CA ILE A 297 -27.02 -5.21 0.39
C ILE A 297 -27.36 -3.72 0.21
N ASP A 298 -27.99 -3.11 1.21
CA ASP A 298 -28.38 -1.69 1.17
C ASP A 298 -27.29 -0.75 1.68
N ASN A 299 -26.15 -1.30 2.12
CA ASN A 299 -25.01 -0.59 2.71
C ASN A 299 -23.74 -0.88 1.88
N PRO A 300 -23.62 -0.29 0.68
CA PRO A 300 -22.60 -0.68 -0.29
C PRO A 300 -21.17 -0.39 0.17
N LYS A 301 -20.97 0.56 1.09
CA LYS A 301 -19.65 0.86 1.66
C LYS A 301 -19.18 -0.26 2.58
N GLU A 302 -20.02 -0.64 3.53
CA GLU A 302 -19.78 -1.70 4.51
C GLU A 302 -19.62 -3.05 3.80
N LEU A 303 -20.42 -3.29 2.75
CA LEU A 303 -20.28 -4.46 1.89
C LEU A 303 -18.94 -4.49 1.15
N LEU A 304 -18.50 -3.36 0.58
CA LEU A 304 -17.18 -3.27 -0.06
C LEU A 304 -16.05 -3.47 0.94
N GLU A 305 -16.14 -2.88 2.14
CA GLU A 305 -15.14 -3.05 3.20
C GLU A 305 -15.00 -4.52 3.59
N LEU A 306 -16.14 -5.22 3.78
CA LEU A 306 -16.15 -6.66 4.05
C LEU A 306 -15.51 -7.45 2.90
N ILE A 307 -15.91 -7.21 1.64
CA ILE A 307 -15.36 -7.89 0.46
C ILE A 307 -13.86 -7.64 0.32
N THR A 308 -13.41 -6.40 0.53
CA THR A 308 -12.01 -5.99 0.42
C THR A 308 -11.14 -6.66 1.48
N GLU A 309 -11.66 -6.86 2.69
CA GLU A 309 -10.96 -7.61 3.74
C GLU A 309 -10.83 -9.10 3.41
N CYS A 310 -11.89 -9.69 2.84
CA CYS A 310 -11.95 -11.11 2.48
C CYS A 310 -11.05 -11.47 1.30
N LEU A 311 -11.07 -10.65 0.26
CA LEU A 311 -10.45 -10.93 -1.04
C LEU A 311 -9.15 -10.14 -1.25
N LYS A 312 -8.57 -9.60 -0.18
CA LYS A 312 -7.39 -8.74 -0.28
C LYS A 312 -6.25 -9.44 -1.03
N PRO A 313 -5.72 -8.82 -2.10
CA PRO A 313 -4.53 -9.32 -2.78
C PRO A 313 -3.38 -9.53 -1.79
N LYS A 314 -2.96 -10.78 -1.62
CA LYS A 314 -1.55 -11.02 -1.28
C LYS A 314 -0.72 -10.70 -2.52
N ASP A 315 0.55 -10.34 -2.33
CA ASP A 315 1.43 -9.55 -3.24
C ASP A 315 1.58 -10.00 -4.72
N ILE A 316 0.89 -11.05 -5.16
CA ILE A 316 0.79 -11.59 -6.52
C ILE A 316 -0.11 -10.74 -7.42
N GLU A 317 -1.32 -10.35 -6.99
CA GLU A 317 -2.25 -9.57 -7.86
C GLU A 317 -1.69 -8.16 -8.16
N LYS A 318 -0.95 -7.58 -7.19
CA LYS A 318 -0.21 -6.31 -7.36
C LYS A 318 0.81 -6.34 -8.50
N LYS A 319 1.41 -7.49 -8.78
CA LYS A 319 2.46 -7.64 -9.80
C LYS A 319 1.91 -8.01 -11.18
N GLN A 320 0.82 -8.80 -11.23
CA GLN A 320 0.28 -9.31 -12.50
C GLN A 320 -0.68 -8.33 -13.18
N PHE A 321 -1.52 -7.64 -12.41
CA PHE A 321 -2.52 -6.68 -12.93
C PHE A 321 -2.19 -5.22 -12.57
N GLY A 322 -1.11 -4.98 -11.82
CA GLY A 322 -0.82 -3.64 -11.29
C GLY A 322 -1.86 -3.17 -10.27
N GLU A 323 -2.67 -4.09 -9.74
CA GLU A 323 -3.86 -3.77 -8.95
C GLU A 323 -3.45 -3.27 -7.55
N VAL A 324 -3.69 -1.98 -7.33
CA VAL A 324 -3.49 -1.32 -6.04
C VAL A 324 -4.84 -0.71 -5.66
N PHE A 325 -5.58 -1.40 -4.79
CA PHE A 325 -6.84 -0.86 -4.28
C PHE A 325 -6.59 0.48 -3.58
N THR A 326 -7.26 1.52 -4.08
CA THR A 326 -7.22 2.85 -3.48
C THR A 326 -8.07 2.83 -2.21
N PRO A 327 -7.49 3.03 -1.02
CA PRO A 327 -8.28 2.99 0.22
C PRO A 327 -9.40 4.02 0.20
N MET A 328 -10.56 3.70 0.76
CA MET A 328 -11.75 4.55 0.71
C MET A 328 -11.51 5.94 1.33
N ASN A 329 -10.64 6.05 2.34
CA ASN A 329 -10.23 7.34 2.91
C ASN A 329 -9.54 8.24 1.88
N LEU A 330 -8.67 7.68 1.05
CA LEU A 330 -7.97 8.43 -0.01
C LEU A 330 -8.93 8.78 -1.16
N VAL A 331 -9.84 7.86 -1.53
CA VAL A 331 -10.90 8.15 -2.51
C VAL A 331 -11.72 9.36 -2.06
N ASN A 332 -12.15 9.38 -0.80
CA ASN A 332 -12.89 10.52 -0.25
C ASN A 332 -12.05 11.82 -0.23
N GLU A 333 -10.79 11.76 0.19
CA GLU A 333 -9.87 12.92 0.16
C GLU A 333 -9.75 13.51 -1.25
N MET A 334 -9.69 12.65 -2.27
CA MET A 334 -9.65 13.07 -3.68
C MET A 334 -10.98 13.67 -4.14
N LEU A 335 -12.11 13.01 -3.86
CA LEU A 335 -13.44 13.48 -4.24
C LEU A 335 -13.83 14.81 -3.57
N ASP A 336 -13.29 15.09 -2.39
CA ASP A 336 -13.46 16.38 -1.70
C ASP A 336 -12.82 17.56 -2.45
N LYS A 337 -11.97 17.31 -3.45
CA LYS A 337 -11.41 18.35 -4.31
C LYS A 337 -12.35 18.75 -5.45
N LEU A 338 -13.40 17.97 -5.72
CA LEU A 338 -14.40 18.32 -6.74
C LEU A 338 -15.30 19.47 -6.26
N PRO A 339 -15.79 20.34 -7.16
CA PRO A 339 -16.73 21.40 -6.81
C PRO A 339 -18.01 20.85 -6.21
N ILE A 340 -18.54 21.46 -5.14
CA ILE A 340 -19.73 20.96 -4.43
C ILE A 340 -20.97 20.80 -5.34
N GLU A 341 -21.09 21.62 -6.38
CA GLU A 341 -22.23 21.61 -7.30
C GLU A 341 -22.35 20.32 -8.13
N VAL A 342 -21.25 19.57 -8.29
CA VAL A 342 -21.30 18.31 -9.04
C VAL A 342 -22.19 17.27 -8.37
N TRP A 343 -22.32 17.34 -7.04
CA TRP A 343 -23.12 16.39 -6.25
C TRP A 343 -24.62 16.68 -6.30
N LYS A 344 -25.01 17.88 -6.78
CA LYS A 344 -26.40 18.35 -6.84
C LYS A 344 -26.99 18.29 -8.24
N ASN A 345 -26.23 17.85 -9.24
CA ASN A 345 -26.66 17.87 -10.64
C ASN A 345 -26.92 16.46 -11.17
N LYS A 346 -28.21 16.11 -11.32
CA LYS A 346 -28.65 14.79 -11.78
C LYS A 346 -28.29 14.46 -13.24
N ASN A 347 -27.81 15.43 -14.02
CA ASN A 347 -27.53 15.24 -15.46
C ASN A 347 -26.07 14.85 -15.73
N LEU A 348 -25.20 14.87 -14.72
CA LEU A 348 -23.78 14.57 -14.91
C LEU A 348 -23.54 13.07 -15.12
N LYS A 349 -22.72 12.76 -16.12
CA LYS A 349 -22.24 11.41 -16.44
C LYS A 349 -20.84 11.22 -15.85
N TRP A 350 -20.70 10.21 -15.01
CA TRP A 350 -19.49 9.86 -14.27
C TRP A 350 -18.89 8.58 -14.83
N LEU A 351 -17.58 8.58 -15.08
CA LEU A 351 -16.87 7.40 -15.54
C LEU A 351 -15.72 7.06 -14.60
N ASP A 352 -15.60 5.77 -14.25
CA ASP A 352 -14.33 5.18 -13.82
C ASP A 352 -13.84 4.17 -14.89
N PRO A 353 -12.75 4.47 -15.62
CA PRO A 353 -12.27 3.62 -16.71
C PRO A 353 -11.46 2.40 -16.22
N ALA A 354 -11.17 2.28 -14.93
CA ALA A 354 -10.44 1.16 -14.33
C ALA A 354 -10.93 0.94 -12.89
N THR A 355 -12.19 0.50 -12.76
CA THR A 355 -12.92 0.63 -11.50
C THR A 355 -12.47 -0.31 -10.37
N GLY A 356 -11.75 -1.38 -10.67
CA GLY A 356 -11.42 -2.42 -9.70
C GLY A 356 -12.68 -2.95 -9.02
N MET A 357 -12.67 -3.08 -7.69
CA MET A 357 -13.83 -3.50 -6.90
C MET A 357 -14.92 -2.41 -6.74
N GLY A 358 -14.75 -1.21 -7.30
CA GLY A 358 -15.78 -0.17 -7.30
C GLY A 358 -15.57 0.98 -6.31
N ASN A 359 -14.38 1.12 -5.70
CA ASN A 359 -14.15 2.09 -4.61
C ASN A 359 -14.54 3.53 -4.99
N PHE A 360 -14.14 4.02 -6.18
CA PHE A 360 -14.53 5.35 -6.64
C PHE A 360 -16.02 5.45 -6.95
N PRO A 361 -16.62 4.58 -7.81
CA PRO A 361 -18.07 4.60 -8.04
C PRO A 361 -18.93 4.51 -6.79
N ILE A 362 -18.54 3.71 -5.79
CA ILE A 362 -19.29 3.57 -4.53
C ILE A 362 -19.26 4.87 -3.74
N ALA A 363 -18.10 5.51 -3.62
CA ALA A 363 -18.00 6.81 -2.97
C ALA A 363 -18.80 7.90 -3.70
N VAL A 364 -18.78 7.88 -5.04
CA VAL A 364 -19.58 8.78 -5.87
C VAL A 364 -21.08 8.52 -5.66
N TYR A 365 -21.52 7.26 -5.70
CA TYR A 365 -22.90 6.84 -5.48
C TYR A 365 -23.45 7.35 -4.14
N LEU A 366 -22.72 7.15 -3.05
CA LEU A 366 -23.14 7.58 -1.72
C LEU A 366 -23.31 9.10 -1.62
N ARG A 367 -22.39 9.86 -2.24
CA ARG A 367 -22.47 11.32 -2.30
C ARG A 367 -23.63 11.79 -3.16
N LEU A 368 -23.94 11.11 -4.27
CA LEU A 368 -25.07 11.44 -5.15
C LEU A 368 -26.42 11.09 -4.51
N ILE A 369 -26.51 9.98 -3.77
CA ILE A 369 -27.74 9.62 -3.03
C ILE A 369 -28.13 10.73 -2.05
N GLU A 370 -27.16 11.30 -1.35
CA GLU A 370 -27.40 12.42 -0.44
C GLU A 370 -27.58 13.75 -1.20
N GLY A 371 -26.71 14.04 -2.15
CA GLY A 371 -26.67 15.32 -2.87
C GLY A 371 -27.89 15.58 -3.77
N LEU A 372 -28.55 14.53 -4.27
CA LEU A 372 -29.74 14.62 -5.12
C LEU A 372 -31.06 14.51 -4.37
N LYS A 373 -31.05 14.56 -3.02
CA LYS A 373 -32.26 14.36 -2.23
C LYS A 373 -33.37 15.36 -2.46
N ASP A 374 -32.99 16.60 -2.78
CA ASP A 374 -33.92 17.68 -3.03
C ASP A 374 -34.45 17.64 -4.48
N GLU A 375 -33.68 17.10 -5.43
CA GLU A 375 -34.07 16.98 -6.84
C GLU A 375 -34.92 15.73 -7.13
N ILE A 376 -34.60 14.59 -6.51
CA ILE A 376 -35.32 13.33 -6.69
C ILE A 376 -35.72 12.81 -5.31
N LYS A 377 -36.92 13.16 -4.84
CA LYS A 377 -37.35 12.91 -3.45
C LYS A 377 -37.45 11.43 -3.10
N ASP A 378 -37.95 10.61 -4.02
CA ASP A 378 -38.07 9.17 -3.79
C ASP A 378 -36.70 8.49 -3.86
N VAL A 379 -36.36 7.70 -2.83
CA VAL A 379 -35.05 7.07 -2.70
C VAL A 379 -34.82 5.98 -3.75
N LYS A 380 -35.86 5.22 -4.12
CA LYS A 380 -35.75 4.16 -5.13
C LYS A 380 -35.57 4.74 -6.52
N GLU A 381 -36.35 5.74 -6.88
CA GLU A 381 -36.20 6.47 -8.14
C GLU A 381 -34.85 7.18 -8.23
N ARG A 382 -34.37 7.75 -7.11
CA ARG A 382 -33.03 8.36 -7.04
C ARG A 382 -31.93 7.32 -7.26
N LYS A 383 -31.98 6.18 -6.57
CA LYS A 383 -31.05 5.06 -6.75
C LYS A 383 -31.04 4.60 -8.21
N LYS A 384 -32.22 4.32 -8.76
CA LYS A 384 -32.40 3.94 -10.16
C LYS A 384 -31.76 4.95 -11.11
N HIS A 385 -32.06 6.25 -10.94
CA HIS A 385 -31.52 7.30 -11.78
C HIS A 385 -30.00 7.38 -11.72
N ILE A 386 -29.40 7.29 -10.53
CA ILE A 386 -27.94 7.32 -10.37
C ILE A 386 -27.29 6.12 -11.07
N LEU A 387 -27.80 4.91 -10.82
CA LEU A 387 -27.22 3.67 -11.35
C LEU A 387 -27.37 3.54 -12.87
N GLU A 388 -28.56 3.88 -13.40
CA GLU A 388 -28.87 3.67 -14.82
C GLU A 388 -28.42 4.84 -15.70
N ASN A 389 -28.41 6.07 -15.17
CA ASN A 389 -28.19 7.27 -15.97
C ASN A 389 -26.94 8.07 -15.60
N MET A 390 -26.27 7.83 -14.47
CA MET A 390 -25.13 8.67 -14.06
C MET A 390 -23.81 7.91 -13.99
N LEU A 391 -23.80 6.68 -13.50
CA LEU A 391 -22.56 5.92 -13.27
C LEU A 391 -22.22 5.00 -14.45
N TYR A 392 -20.98 5.11 -14.92
CA TYR A 392 -20.38 4.29 -15.97
C TYR A 392 -19.04 3.75 -15.47
N MET A 393 -18.77 2.48 -15.72
CA MET A 393 -17.61 1.78 -15.19
C MET A 393 -16.99 0.89 -16.26
N CYS A 394 -15.67 0.78 -16.27
CA CYS A 394 -14.96 -0.22 -17.06
C CYS A 394 -13.99 -0.99 -16.17
N GLU A 395 -13.93 -2.31 -16.37
CA GLU A 395 -13.03 -3.19 -15.65
C GLU A 395 -12.63 -4.39 -16.51
N LEU A 396 -11.35 -4.78 -16.44
CA LEU A 396 -10.81 -5.89 -17.22
C LEU A 396 -11.04 -7.24 -16.51
N ASN A 397 -10.98 -7.24 -15.18
CA ASN A 397 -11.12 -8.43 -14.36
C ASN A 397 -12.61 -8.76 -14.13
N LYS A 398 -13.06 -9.88 -14.70
CA LYS A 398 -14.43 -10.40 -14.58
C LYS A 398 -14.92 -10.55 -13.14
N LYS A 399 -14.06 -10.99 -12.20
CA LYS A 399 -14.41 -11.06 -10.77
C LYS A 399 -14.79 -9.68 -10.23
N ASN A 400 -13.99 -8.67 -10.54
CA ASN A 400 -14.22 -7.31 -10.07
C ASN A 400 -15.50 -6.72 -10.67
N VAL A 401 -15.79 -7.02 -11.95
CA VAL A 401 -17.09 -6.70 -12.59
C VAL A 401 -18.25 -7.35 -11.83
N LEU A 402 -18.15 -8.63 -11.51
CA LEU A 402 -19.18 -9.36 -10.77
C LEU A 402 -19.38 -8.77 -9.36
N ILE A 403 -18.30 -8.46 -8.64
CA ILE A 403 -18.34 -7.80 -7.34
C ILE A 403 -19.04 -6.44 -7.46
N CYS A 404 -18.69 -5.61 -8.44
CA CYS A 404 -19.35 -4.32 -8.66
C CYS A 404 -20.86 -4.50 -8.91
N LYS A 405 -21.24 -5.47 -9.75
CA LYS A 405 -22.66 -5.79 -10.02
C LYS A 405 -23.39 -6.16 -8.73
N GLN A 406 -22.78 -6.98 -7.87
CA GLN A 406 -23.38 -7.40 -6.60
C GLN A 406 -23.49 -6.26 -5.59
N ILE A 407 -22.50 -5.36 -5.52
CA ILE A 407 -22.53 -4.22 -4.60
C ILE A 407 -23.62 -3.22 -4.98
N PHE A 408 -23.77 -2.92 -6.27
CA PHE A 408 -24.74 -1.93 -6.72
C PHE A 408 -26.15 -2.48 -6.89
N ASP A 409 -26.27 -3.73 -7.36
CA ASP A 409 -27.54 -4.32 -7.76
C ASP A 409 -27.54 -5.85 -7.64
N ILE A 410 -27.49 -6.32 -6.39
CA ILE A 410 -27.58 -7.75 -6.12
C ILE A 410 -28.86 -8.40 -6.68
N ASN A 411 -30.00 -7.69 -6.65
CA ASN A 411 -31.29 -8.19 -7.09
C ASN A 411 -31.49 -8.11 -8.61
N ASN A 412 -30.54 -7.52 -9.34
CA ASN A 412 -30.63 -7.31 -10.78
C ASN A 412 -31.88 -6.50 -11.19
N GLU A 413 -32.20 -5.49 -10.39
CA GLU A 413 -33.34 -4.57 -10.57
C GLU A 413 -33.03 -3.41 -11.52
N TYR A 414 -31.75 -3.07 -11.70
CA TYR A 414 -31.28 -1.87 -12.38
C TYR A 414 -30.41 -2.21 -13.59
N LYS A 415 -30.48 -1.37 -14.62
CA LYS A 415 -29.54 -1.43 -15.74
C LYS A 415 -28.20 -0.78 -15.38
N LEU A 416 -27.24 -1.57 -14.89
CA LEU A 416 -25.89 -1.09 -14.62
C LEU A 416 -25.08 -0.86 -15.91
N ASN A 417 -24.34 0.26 -15.98
CA ASN A 417 -23.44 0.56 -17.11
C ASN A 417 -21.99 0.13 -16.80
N ILE A 418 -21.73 -1.18 -16.79
CA ILE A 418 -20.40 -1.74 -16.52
C ILE A 418 -19.92 -2.50 -17.77
N TYR A 419 -18.79 -2.07 -18.33
CA TYR A 419 -18.11 -2.76 -19.42
C TYR A 419 -17.05 -3.71 -18.87
N GLU A 420 -17.14 -4.98 -19.26
CA GLU A 420 -16.13 -6.01 -19.00
C GLU A 420 -15.17 -6.11 -20.19
N GLY A 421 -13.96 -5.56 -20.04
CA GLY A 421 -12.95 -5.61 -21.09
C GLY A 421 -11.89 -4.51 -21.04
N ASP A 422 -11.10 -4.43 -22.10
CA ASP A 422 -10.02 -3.45 -22.24
C ASP A 422 -10.58 -2.04 -22.50
N SER A 423 -10.59 -1.20 -21.46
CA SER A 423 -11.08 0.18 -21.54
C SER A 423 -10.24 1.09 -22.42
N LEU A 424 -9.02 0.71 -22.82
CA LEU A 424 -8.28 1.44 -23.86
C LEU A 424 -8.83 1.15 -25.26
N LYS A 425 -9.54 0.03 -25.47
CA LYS A 425 -10.14 -0.36 -26.77
C LYS A 425 -11.66 -0.18 -26.86
N ILE A 426 -12.34 0.08 -25.74
CA ILE A 426 -13.80 0.30 -25.73
C ILE A 426 -14.23 1.44 -26.68
N ASP A 427 -15.36 1.22 -27.36
CA ASP A 427 -16.16 2.22 -28.06
C ASP A 427 -17.39 2.55 -27.20
N TYR A 428 -17.31 3.67 -26.46
CA TYR A 428 -18.34 4.07 -25.50
C TYR A 428 -19.71 4.32 -26.14
N ASN A 429 -19.76 4.70 -27.42
CA ASN A 429 -21.02 4.94 -28.09
C ASN A 429 -21.75 3.63 -28.36
N LYS A 430 -21.01 2.57 -28.74
CA LYS A 430 -21.59 1.24 -28.92
C LYS A 430 -22.03 0.63 -27.59
N GLU A 431 -21.20 0.76 -26.56
CA GLU A 431 -21.43 0.08 -25.28
C GLU A 431 -22.47 0.79 -24.41
N PHE A 432 -22.38 2.12 -24.30
CA PHE A 432 -23.19 2.91 -23.36
C PHE A 432 -24.12 3.92 -24.04
N ASN A 433 -24.09 4.03 -25.37
CA ASN A 433 -24.76 5.10 -26.10
C ASN A 433 -24.34 6.50 -25.61
N ILE A 434 -23.06 6.64 -25.24
CA ILE A 434 -22.44 7.87 -24.77
C ILE A 434 -21.12 8.08 -25.49
N THR A 435 -20.87 9.31 -25.95
CA THR A 435 -19.60 9.68 -26.59
C THR A 435 -18.65 10.39 -25.63
N GLN A 436 -19.19 11.13 -24.66
CA GLN A 436 -18.40 11.93 -23.73
C GLN A 436 -18.98 11.95 -22.31
N PHE A 437 -18.10 12.18 -21.32
CA PHE A 437 -18.43 12.19 -19.90
C PHE A 437 -18.20 13.57 -19.28
N ASN A 438 -18.96 13.89 -18.23
CA ASN A 438 -18.80 15.15 -17.49
C ASN A 438 -17.64 15.07 -16.50
N ILE A 439 -17.53 13.94 -15.81
CA ILE A 439 -16.55 13.73 -14.75
C ILE A 439 -15.95 12.33 -14.92
N ILE A 440 -14.62 12.25 -14.91
CA ILE A 440 -13.88 10.99 -14.97
C ILE A 440 -13.01 10.92 -13.72
N VAL A 441 -13.13 9.83 -12.97
CA VAL A 441 -12.39 9.61 -11.72
C VAL A 441 -11.73 8.22 -11.76
N GLY A 442 -10.70 7.98 -10.95
CA GLY A 442 -10.17 6.63 -10.81
C GLY A 442 -8.69 6.53 -10.47
N ASN A 443 -8.22 5.29 -10.40
CA ASN A 443 -6.83 4.91 -10.22
C ASN A 443 -6.39 3.99 -11.38
N PRO A 444 -5.97 4.56 -12.53
CA PRO A 444 -5.61 3.75 -13.69
C PRO A 444 -4.37 2.88 -13.45
N PRO A 445 -4.23 1.74 -14.14
CA PRO A 445 -3.08 0.85 -14.00
C PRO A 445 -1.77 1.52 -14.42
N TYR A 446 -0.67 1.22 -13.71
CA TYR A 446 0.59 1.97 -13.88
C TYR A 446 1.49 1.44 -14.98
N GLN A 447 1.62 0.12 -15.12
CA GLN A 447 2.55 -0.53 -16.05
C GLN A 447 1.89 -1.77 -16.65
N ASP A 448 2.23 -2.07 -17.89
CA ASP A 448 1.87 -3.34 -18.52
C ASP A 448 2.83 -4.43 -18.03
N SER A 449 2.29 -5.46 -17.39
CA SER A 449 3.06 -6.58 -16.84
C SER A 449 3.77 -7.43 -17.91
N LYS A 450 3.40 -7.28 -19.19
CA LYS A 450 3.99 -8.02 -20.32
C LYS A 450 4.93 -7.16 -21.18
N ALA A 451 5.00 -5.85 -20.97
CA ALA A 451 5.79 -4.96 -21.82
C ALA A 451 7.25 -4.83 -21.33
N THR A 452 8.19 -4.80 -22.28
CA THR A 452 9.57 -4.38 -22.03
C THR A 452 9.74 -2.90 -22.38
N GLY A 453 10.26 -2.07 -21.46
CA GLY A 453 10.53 -0.64 -21.67
C GLY A 453 9.55 0.32 -20.97
N ASP A 454 9.52 1.58 -21.41
CA ASP A 454 8.77 2.71 -20.80
C ASP A 454 7.25 2.72 -21.09
N ASN A 455 6.60 1.56 -21.20
CA ASN A 455 5.15 1.49 -21.50
C ASN A 455 4.32 1.72 -20.23
N LYS A 456 3.85 2.96 -20.08
CA LYS A 456 3.17 3.49 -18.89
C LYS A 456 1.67 3.63 -19.16
N LEU A 457 0.89 2.60 -18.81
CA LEU A 457 -0.55 2.53 -19.08
C LEU A 457 -1.32 3.76 -18.57
N TYR A 458 -0.99 4.27 -17.39
CA TYR A 458 -1.67 5.46 -16.83
C TYR A 458 -1.58 6.70 -17.76
N LEU A 459 -0.58 6.80 -18.64
CA LEU A 459 -0.48 7.87 -19.63
C LEU A 459 -1.52 7.70 -20.74
N ASP A 460 -1.71 6.46 -21.23
CA ASP A 460 -2.70 6.13 -22.24
C ASP A 460 -4.13 6.31 -21.69
N PHE A 461 -4.36 5.88 -20.44
CA PHE A 461 -5.62 6.11 -19.73
C PHE A 461 -5.90 7.61 -19.56
N THR A 462 -4.90 8.40 -19.16
CA THR A 462 -5.05 9.85 -19.02
C THR A 462 -5.39 10.50 -20.35
N LYS A 463 -4.68 10.12 -21.43
CA LYS A 463 -4.95 10.60 -22.79
C LYS A 463 -6.38 10.28 -23.22
N LYS A 464 -6.76 9.00 -23.20
CA LYS A 464 -8.11 8.56 -23.61
C LYS A 464 -9.21 9.23 -22.78
N SER A 465 -8.98 9.38 -21.48
CA SER A 465 -9.92 10.08 -20.59
C SER A 465 -10.07 11.55 -20.97
N LEU A 466 -8.97 12.24 -21.28
CA LEU A 466 -9.04 13.63 -21.77
C LEU A 466 -9.76 13.72 -23.12
N ASP A 467 -9.62 12.74 -24.01
CA ASP A 467 -10.28 12.74 -25.33
C ASP A 467 -11.81 12.63 -25.19
N ILE A 468 -12.29 11.73 -24.32
CA ILE A 468 -13.72 11.47 -24.06
C ILE A 468 -14.35 12.40 -23.01
N LEU A 469 -13.56 13.27 -22.37
CA LEU A 469 -14.10 14.26 -21.43
C LEU A 469 -14.73 15.42 -22.19
N ILE A 470 -15.90 15.91 -21.76
CA ILE A 470 -16.50 17.10 -22.37
C ILE A 470 -15.65 18.35 -22.10
N ASN A 471 -15.84 19.40 -22.90
CA ASN A 471 -15.27 20.71 -22.58
C ASN A 471 -15.78 21.20 -21.23
N ASN A 472 -14.89 21.74 -20.39
CA ASN A 472 -15.13 22.07 -18.97
C ASN A 472 -15.45 20.87 -18.06
N GLY A 473 -15.32 19.63 -18.56
CA GLY A 473 -15.43 18.42 -17.74
C GLY A 473 -14.24 18.30 -16.78
N LEU A 474 -14.40 17.46 -15.75
CA LEU A 474 -13.41 17.26 -14.70
C LEU A 474 -12.77 15.87 -14.79
N LEU A 475 -11.43 15.81 -14.69
CA LEU A 475 -10.66 14.57 -14.59
C LEU A 475 -9.91 14.53 -13.27
N LEU A 476 -10.16 13.51 -12.46
CA LEU A 476 -9.53 13.31 -11.15
C LEU A 476 -8.88 11.93 -11.08
N PHE A 477 -7.55 11.87 -11.25
CA PHE A 477 -6.80 10.63 -11.18
C PHE A 477 -5.73 10.66 -10.11
N ILE A 478 -5.38 9.46 -9.61
CA ILE A 478 -4.14 9.18 -8.89
C ILE A 478 -3.22 8.33 -9.77
N THR A 479 -1.97 8.73 -9.90
CA THR A 479 -0.98 8.07 -10.78
C THR A 479 0.44 8.24 -10.20
N PRO A 480 1.46 7.62 -10.80
CA PRO A 480 2.85 7.93 -10.44
C PRO A 480 3.20 9.40 -10.72
N ARG A 481 4.02 10.03 -9.86
CA ARG A 481 4.42 11.46 -9.95
C ARG A 481 4.92 11.92 -11.32
N ASN A 482 5.46 10.99 -12.12
CA ASN A 482 5.92 11.23 -13.48
C ASN A 482 4.85 11.83 -14.42
N ILE A 483 3.55 11.67 -14.13
CA ILE A 483 2.47 12.27 -14.92
C ILE A 483 2.60 13.79 -15.04
N LEU A 484 3.11 14.46 -13.99
CA LEU A 484 3.14 15.92 -13.89
C LEU A 484 3.94 16.56 -15.01
N GLU A 485 5.00 15.88 -15.48
CA GLU A 485 5.81 16.35 -16.60
C GLU A 485 5.02 16.35 -17.92
N TYR A 486 4.11 15.40 -18.10
CA TYR A 486 3.23 15.36 -19.27
C TYR A 486 2.09 16.36 -19.16
N LEU A 487 1.48 16.53 -17.97
CA LEU A 487 0.43 17.54 -17.74
C LEU A 487 0.96 18.97 -17.99
N LEU A 488 2.22 19.23 -17.64
CA LEU A 488 2.89 20.53 -17.81
C LEU A 488 3.57 20.68 -19.17
N LEU A 489 3.48 19.69 -20.06
CA LEU A 489 4.12 19.68 -21.38
C LEU A 489 5.63 19.95 -21.31
N VAL A 490 6.32 19.37 -20.31
CA VAL A 490 7.78 19.31 -20.28
C VAL A 490 8.26 18.54 -21.52
N GLU A 491 9.37 18.96 -22.12
CA GLU A 491 9.90 18.34 -23.33
C GLU A 491 10.24 16.86 -23.10
N LYS A 492 9.59 15.99 -23.88
CA LYS A 492 9.71 14.54 -23.83
C LYS A 492 9.70 13.95 -25.24
N ASN A 493 10.37 12.81 -25.41
CA ASN A 493 10.41 12.09 -26.68
C ASN A 493 9.03 11.61 -27.15
N ARG A 494 8.13 11.28 -26.20
CA ARG A 494 6.74 10.87 -26.48
C ARG A 494 5.79 11.89 -25.90
N LYS A 495 4.78 12.30 -26.67
CA LYS A 495 3.71 13.20 -26.24
C LYS A 495 2.42 12.40 -26.05
N TYR A 496 1.81 12.52 -24.87
CA TYR A 496 0.53 11.90 -24.52
C TYR A 496 -0.58 12.92 -24.35
N ILE A 497 -0.22 14.17 -24.10
CA ILE A 497 -1.15 15.26 -23.81
C ILE A 497 -0.75 16.41 -24.71
N ASP A 498 -1.72 16.93 -25.46
CA ASP A 498 -1.46 17.93 -26.50
C ASP A 498 -1.64 19.36 -26.01
N ASN A 499 -2.52 19.57 -25.01
CA ASN A 499 -2.87 20.89 -24.50
C ASN A 499 -2.47 21.06 -23.03
N PHE A 500 -2.11 22.28 -22.67
CA PHE A 500 -1.89 22.65 -21.27
C PHE A 500 -3.23 22.97 -20.62
N TYR A 501 -3.86 21.93 -20.07
CA TYR A 501 -5.19 22.03 -19.44
C TYR A 501 -5.14 22.68 -18.06
N GLN A 502 -6.28 23.20 -17.60
CA GLN A 502 -6.43 23.81 -16.28
C GLN A 502 -6.25 22.76 -15.18
N LEU A 503 -5.14 22.86 -14.45
CA LEU A 503 -4.87 22.07 -13.25
C LEU A 503 -5.48 22.82 -12.06
N LYS A 504 -6.63 22.36 -11.54
CA LYS A 504 -7.28 22.95 -10.36
C LYS A 504 -6.51 22.60 -9.09
N TYR A 505 -6.10 21.33 -8.98
CA TYR A 505 -5.47 20.79 -7.79
C TYR A 505 -4.42 19.74 -8.14
N ILE A 506 -3.32 19.70 -7.40
CA ILE A 506 -2.28 18.67 -7.48
C ILE A 506 -1.85 18.33 -6.06
N ALA A 507 -1.81 17.04 -5.71
CA ALA A 507 -1.19 16.54 -4.50
C ALA A 507 0.05 15.72 -4.86
N ILE A 508 1.18 16.02 -4.21
CA ILE A 508 2.49 15.44 -4.50
C ILE A 508 2.95 14.65 -3.28
N GLU A 509 3.09 13.34 -3.44
CA GLU A 509 3.60 12.41 -2.43
C GLU A 509 2.79 12.33 -1.11
N THR A 510 1.72 13.10 -0.96
CA THR A 510 0.88 13.09 0.25
C THR A 510 0.06 11.81 0.38
N SER A 511 -0.30 11.19 -0.74
CA SER A 511 -1.00 9.91 -0.78
C SER A 511 -0.09 8.70 -0.50
N ASN A 512 1.25 8.86 -0.48
CA ASN A 512 2.19 7.76 -0.20
C ASN A 512 1.94 7.10 1.18
N LYS A 513 1.41 7.86 2.14
CA LYS A 513 1.02 7.37 3.48
C LYS A 513 -0.01 6.22 3.41
N HIS A 514 -0.82 6.17 2.35
CA HIS A 514 -1.81 5.13 2.11
C HIS A 514 -1.24 3.89 1.41
N PHE A 515 0.01 3.95 0.92
CA PHE A 515 0.67 2.89 0.16
C PHE A 515 2.06 2.53 0.74
N PRO A 516 2.17 2.17 2.03
CA PRO A 516 3.47 2.02 2.72
C PRO A 516 4.38 0.92 2.15
N LYS A 517 3.81 -0.04 1.40
CA LYS A 517 4.56 -1.14 0.77
C LYS A 517 4.95 -0.87 -0.69
N VAL A 518 4.64 0.30 -1.24
CA VAL A 518 4.92 0.63 -2.64
C VAL A 518 6.08 1.61 -2.71
N GLY A 519 7.19 1.21 -3.33
CA GLY A 519 8.40 2.06 -3.46
C GLY A 519 8.30 3.20 -4.48
N SER A 520 7.10 3.49 -4.99
CA SER A 520 6.84 4.56 -5.96
C SER A 520 6.29 5.81 -5.28
N THR A 521 6.54 6.98 -5.86
CA THR A 521 5.92 8.24 -5.44
C THR A 521 4.67 8.52 -6.28
N PHE A 522 3.60 8.92 -5.60
CA PHE A 522 2.31 9.18 -6.22
C PHE A 522 2.03 10.67 -6.34
N ALA A 523 1.19 11.00 -7.32
CA ALA A 523 0.50 12.27 -7.38
C ALA A 523 -0.96 12.03 -7.74
N TYR A 524 -1.87 12.76 -7.12
CA TYR A 524 -3.24 12.88 -7.62
C TYR A 524 -3.52 14.30 -8.07
N PHE A 525 -4.36 14.46 -9.07
CA PHE A 525 -4.59 15.74 -9.72
C PHE A 525 -6.04 15.89 -10.18
N LEU A 526 -6.53 17.13 -10.15
CA LEU A 526 -7.82 17.53 -10.70
C LEU A 526 -7.59 18.47 -11.89
N ILE A 527 -8.01 18.02 -13.07
CA ILE A 527 -8.00 18.78 -14.31
C ILE A 527 -9.42 19.23 -14.65
N GLU A 528 -9.56 20.47 -15.09
CA GLU A 528 -10.72 20.95 -15.86
C GLU A 528 -10.29 20.98 -17.34
N LYS A 529 -11.07 20.36 -18.25
CA LYS A 529 -10.77 20.34 -19.70
C LYS A 529 -11.04 21.71 -20.33
N LYS A 530 -10.12 22.63 -20.04
CA LYS A 530 -10.10 24.01 -20.48
C LYS A 530 -8.63 24.46 -20.54
N ILE A 531 -8.30 25.38 -21.42
CA ILE A 531 -6.93 25.94 -21.50
C ILE A 531 -6.61 26.62 -20.17
N TYR A 532 -5.39 26.40 -19.64
CA TYR A 532 -4.94 26.96 -18.37
C TYR A 532 -5.15 28.48 -18.27
N TYR A 533 -5.82 28.93 -17.19
CA TYR A 533 -6.21 30.33 -17.00
C TYR A 533 -6.13 30.83 -15.55
N GLU A 534 -6.09 29.93 -14.56
CA GLU A 534 -6.06 30.31 -13.15
C GLU A 534 -5.03 29.53 -12.34
N LYS A 535 -4.69 30.08 -11.16
CA LYS A 535 -3.71 29.48 -10.25
C LYS A 535 -4.14 28.10 -9.78
N THR A 536 -3.20 27.17 -9.78
CA THR A 536 -3.32 25.79 -9.28
C THR A 536 -3.04 25.74 -7.78
N ILE A 537 -3.84 24.95 -7.05
CA ILE A 537 -3.52 24.58 -5.67
C ILE A 537 -2.63 23.34 -5.69
N ILE A 538 -1.47 23.42 -5.04
CA ILE A 538 -0.51 22.33 -4.93
C ILE A 538 -0.36 21.97 -3.46
N GLU A 539 -0.66 20.72 -3.13
CA GLU A 539 -0.41 20.09 -1.85
C GLU A 539 0.89 19.26 -1.94
N TYR A 540 1.78 19.43 -0.97
CA TYR A 540 3.09 18.76 -0.97
C TYR A 540 3.55 18.44 0.46
N MET A 541 4.50 17.51 0.57
CA MET A 541 5.09 17.12 1.84
C MET A 541 6.29 18.00 2.18
N TYR A 542 6.29 18.64 3.36
CA TYR A 542 7.40 19.39 3.90
C TYR A 542 7.63 19.02 5.36
N CYS A 543 8.83 18.54 5.71
CA CYS A 543 9.17 18.12 7.08
C CYS A 543 8.13 17.18 7.72
N ASN A 544 7.64 16.19 6.96
CA ASN A 544 6.58 15.24 7.35
C ASN A 544 5.21 15.87 7.65
N LYS A 545 4.98 17.11 7.21
CA LYS A 545 3.67 17.78 7.25
C LYS A 545 3.17 18.06 5.84
N ILE A 546 1.86 18.06 5.70
CA ILE A 546 1.20 18.45 4.46
C ILE A 546 1.08 19.97 4.44
N GLU A 547 1.67 20.58 3.42
CA GLU A 547 1.60 22.01 3.16
C GLU A 547 0.87 22.27 1.84
N THR A 548 0.32 23.47 1.68
CA THR A 548 -0.37 23.87 0.45
C THR A 548 0.14 25.22 -0.06
N ILE A 549 0.16 25.38 -1.38
CA ILE A 549 0.47 26.65 -2.04
C ILE A 549 -0.46 26.85 -3.25
N LYS A 550 -0.76 28.11 -3.58
CA LYS A 550 -1.54 28.47 -4.77
C LYS A 550 -0.70 29.31 -5.73
N ILE A 551 -0.32 28.75 -6.88
CA ILE A 551 0.60 29.38 -7.84
C ILE A 551 0.10 29.32 -9.29
N MET A 552 0.58 30.24 -10.12
CA MET A 552 0.40 30.16 -11.58
C MET A 552 1.48 29.24 -12.13
N LEU A 553 1.08 28.23 -12.91
CA LEU A 553 1.99 27.29 -13.56
C LEU A 553 2.28 27.73 -14.98
N GLU A 554 3.50 27.46 -15.44
CA GLU A 554 3.91 27.70 -16.81
C GLU A 554 4.10 26.39 -17.57
N LYS A 555 3.89 26.44 -18.88
CA LYS A 555 4.26 25.35 -19.78
C LYS A 555 5.75 25.02 -19.64
N GLY A 556 6.06 23.75 -19.48
CA GLY A 556 7.42 23.24 -19.27
C GLY A 556 7.96 23.41 -17.85
N PHE A 557 7.16 23.93 -16.92
CA PHE A 557 7.55 24.03 -15.51
C PHE A 557 7.78 22.64 -14.91
N LYS A 558 8.94 22.43 -14.29
CA LYS A 558 9.21 21.21 -13.52
C LYS A 558 8.84 21.48 -12.08
N ILE A 559 7.89 20.73 -11.52
CA ILE A 559 7.49 20.93 -10.12
C ILE A 559 8.55 20.35 -9.18
N PRO A 560 9.20 21.19 -8.32
CA PRO A 560 10.17 20.72 -7.34
C PRO A 560 9.47 19.92 -6.23
N ARG A 561 10.26 19.24 -5.39
CA ARG A 561 9.76 18.46 -4.26
C ARG A 561 9.13 19.33 -3.18
N VAL A 562 9.73 20.48 -2.90
CA VAL A 562 9.25 21.44 -1.90
C VAL A 562 8.98 22.78 -2.57
N LEU A 563 7.84 23.39 -2.26
CA LEU A 563 7.35 24.62 -2.87
C LEU A 563 7.12 25.75 -1.87
N THR A 564 7.94 25.88 -0.81
CA THR A 564 7.82 27.07 0.04
C THR A 564 8.19 28.32 -0.76
N LYS A 565 7.74 29.50 -0.31
CA LYS A 565 8.12 30.77 -0.96
C LYS A 565 9.64 30.90 -1.08
N LEU A 566 10.36 30.48 -0.04
CA LEU A 566 11.82 30.50 0.02
C LEU A 566 12.45 29.53 -0.99
N ASP A 567 11.91 28.31 -1.13
CA ASP A 567 12.38 27.35 -2.13
C ASP A 567 12.19 27.89 -3.57
N ILE A 568 11.03 28.49 -3.85
CA ILE A 568 10.75 29.06 -5.18
C ILE A 568 11.73 30.19 -5.50
N GLU A 569 12.00 31.07 -4.52
CA GLU A 569 12.98 32.15 -4.67
C GLU A 569 14.39 31.60 -4.95
N ILE A 570 14.87 30.67 -4.12
CA ILE A 570 16.18 30.02 -4.29
C ILE A 570 16.27 29.37 -5.68
N LEU A 571 15.28 28.57 -6.06
CA LEU A 571 15.27 27.87 -7.34
C LEU A 571 15.29 28.83 -8.53
N SER A 572 14.62 29.99 -8.42
CA SER A 572 14.62 31.03 -9.45
C SER A 572 15.99 31.69 -9.63
N GLN A 573 16.78 31.82 -8.55
CA GLN A 573 18.14 32.35 -8.60
C GLN A 573 19.13 31.34 -9.17
N LEU A 574 18.93 30.05 -8.88
CA LEU A 574 19.82 28.95 -9.26
C LEU A 574 19.64 28.48 -10.70
N THR A 575 18.44 28.62 -11.28
CA THR A 575 18.11 28.01 -12.57
C THR A 575 17.86 29.02 -13.70
N SER A 576 18.09 28.60 -14.95
CA SER A 576 17.81 29.38 -16.15
C SER A 576 17.25 28.52 -17.28
N LYS A 577 16.38 29.11 -18.12
CA LYS A 577 15.89 28.46 -19.35
C LYS A 577 16.83 28.64 -20.54
N THR A 578 17.63 29.71 -20.55
CA THR A 578 18.42 30.13 -21.74
C THR A 578 19.93 30.18 -21.49
N ASN A 579 20.37 30.50 -20.27
CA ASN A 579 21.77 30.68 -19.93
C ASN A 579 22.30 29.48 -19.15
N ASN A 580 22.60 28.39 -19.84
CA ASN A 580 22.89 27.08 -19.26
C ASN A 580 24.28 26.56 -19.66
N TYR A 581 24.82 25.60 -18.91
CA TYR A 581 26.04 24.90 -19.30
C TYR A 581 25.77 23.95 -20.47
N ILE A 582 26.66 23.94 -21.46
CA ILE A 582 26.59 23.03 -22.61
C ILE A 582 27.26 21.72 -22.21
N LEU A 583 26.50 20.62 -22.26
CA LEU A 583 27.00 19.28 -21.98
C LEU A 583 27.12 18.50 -23.29
N HIS A 584 28.34 18.04 -23.57
CA HIS A 584 28.68 17.28 -24.76
C HIS A 584 28.54 15.77 -24.50
N ASP A 585 28.17 15.02 -25.54
CA ASP A 585 28.25 13.57 -25.56
C ASP A 585 29.61 13.13 -26.13
N PHE A 586 30.11 11.97 -25.70
CA PHE A 586 31.31 11.37 -26.28
C PHE A 586 30.99 10.80 -27.65
N MET A 587 31.51 11.46 -28.69
CA MET A 587 31.31 11.08 -30.08
C MET A 587 32.58 10.49 -30.68
N PHE A 588 32.40 9.41 -31.42
CA PHE A 588 33.40 8.67 -32.18
C PHE A 588 32.82 8.52 -33.59
N ASP A 589 33.40 9.20 -34.58
CA ASP A 589 32.91 9.20 -35.98
C ASP A 589 31.39 9.46 -36.08
N ASN A 590 30.92 10.52 -35.42
CA ASN A 590 29.51 10.95 -35.36
C ASN A 590 28.54 9.94 -34.68
N LYS A 591 29.05 9.00 -33.88
CA LYS A 591 28.23 8.07 -33.08
C LYS A 591 28.71 8.01 -31.64
N THR A 592 27.83 7.64 -30.71
CA THR A 592 28.22 7.33 -29.33
C THR A 592 28.52 5.83 -29.19
N GLN A 593 29.36 5.45 -28.24
CA GLN A 593 29.71 4.05 -28.00
C GLN A 593 29.10 3.56 -26.68
N ARG A 594 28.07 2.70 -26.78
CA ARG A 594 27.52 1.98 -25.63
C ARG A 594 28.32 0.72 -25.35
N ILE A 595 28.46 0.29 -24.10
CA ILE A 595 29.10 -1.01 -23.78
C ILE A 595 28.05 -2.05 -23.39
N ARG A 596 28.02 -3.17 -24.11
CA ARG A 596 27.12 -4.32 -23.92
C ARG A 596 27.83 -5.60 -24.31
N LYS A 597 27.34 -6.75 -23.86
CA LYS A 597 27.88 -8.08 -24.20
C LYS A 597 28.09 -8.26 -25.71
N GLN A 598 27.09 -7.92 -26.51
CA GLN A 598 27.15 -7.94 -27.98
C GLN A 598 28.31 -7.13 -28.61
N HIS A 599 28.79 -6.07 -27.97
CA HIS A 599 29.90 -5.26 -28.48
C HIS A 599 31.26 -5.90 -28.16
N ILE A 600 31.32 -6.66 -27.07
CA ILE A 600 32.47 -7.48 -26.71
C ILE A 600 32.55 -8.68 -27.67
N ASP A 601 31.43 -9.37 -27.88
CA ASP A 601 31.35 -10.54 -28.76
C ASP A 601 31.71 -10.19 -30.22
N LYS A 602 31.33 -9.00 -30.69
CA LYS A 602 31.68 -8.47 -32.02
C LYS A 602 33.09 -7.85 -32.09
N ASN A 603 33.85 -7.91 -31.00
CA ASN A 603 35.19 -7.31 -30.86
C ASN A 603 35.24 -5.81 -31.24
N ILE A 604 34.13 -5.10 -31.02
CA ILE A 604 34.05 -3.64 -31.13
C ILE A 604 34.78 -3.02 -29.94
N VAL A 605 34.61 -3.62 -28.76
CA VAL A 605 35.38 -3.34 -27.54
C VAL A 605 35.92 -4.64 -26.98
N SER A 606 37.03 -4.59 -26.26
CA SER A 606 37.68 -5.77 -25.69
C SER A 606 37.86 -5.65 -24.18
N ILE A 607 37.87 -6.80 -23.49
CA ILE A 607 38.17 -6.87 -22.05
C ILE A 607 39.68 -6.73 -21.80
N LYS A 608 40.51 -7.13 -22.78
CA LYS A 608 41.98 -7.05 -22.73
C LYS A 608 42.51 -6.15 -23.86
N GLU A 609 43.69 -5.59 -23.66
CA GLU A 609 44.38 -4.85 -24.71
C GLU A 609 44.69 -5.78 -25.90
N THR A 610 44.57 -5.25 -27.12
CA THR A 610 44.87 -5.98 -28.37
C THR A 610 45.52 -5.02 -29.36
N ASP A 611 46.11 -5.53 -30.44
CA ASP A 611 46.71 -4.69 -31.49
C ASP A 611 45.73 -3.68 -32.11
N LYS A 612 44.44 -4.02 -32.13
CA LYS A 612 43.36 -3.15 -32.63
C LYS A 612 42.82 -2.21 -31.55
N ASN A 613 42.59 -2.73 -30.35
CA ASN A 613 41.95 -2.00 -29.25
C ASN A 613 42.99 -1.68 -28.18
N LYS A 614 43.58 -0.48 -28.25
CA LYS A 614 44.64 -0.01 -27.35
C LYS A 614 44.19 1.06 -26.35
N ILE A 615 43.07 1.74 -26.63
CA ILE A 615 42.62 2.91 -25.86
C ILE A 615 41.63 2.45 -24.78
N LYS A 616 41.80 2.91 -23.54
CA LYS A 616 40.85 2.58 -22.46
C LYS A 616 39.57 3.41 -22.59
N ILE A 617 38.43 2.74 -22.75
CA ILE A 617 37.09 3.34 -22.67
C ILE A 617 36.46 3.04 -21.31
N ILE A 618 36.20 4.08 -20.53
CA ILE A 618 35.57 3.96 -19.22
C ILE A 618 34.06 3.83 -19.39
N ASP A 619 33.46 2.85 -18.71
CA ASP A 619 32.02 2.58 -18.79
C ASP A 619 31.25 2.86 -17.50
N THR A 620 31.91 2.80 -16.34
CA THR A 620 31.27 3.08 -15.05
C THR A 620 32.29 3.61 -14.04
N ILE A 621 31.96 4.70 -13.36
CA ILE A 621 32.66 5.20 -12.18
C ILE A 621 31.60 5.39 -11.09
N ASN A 622 31.85 4.87 -9.89
CA ASN A 622 30.95 5.05 -8.74
C ASN A 622 31.75 5.01 -7.41
N LYS A 623 31.08 5.14 -6.26
CA LYS A 623 31.76 5.11 -4.94
C LYS A 623 32.46 3.78 -4.63
N THR A 624 31.91 2.65 -5.07
CA THR A 624 32.49 1.30 -4.86
C THR A 624 33.48 0.93 -5.96
N THR A 625 33.50 1.66 -7.07
CA THR A 625 34.43 1.49 -8.21
C THR A 625 34.99 2.88 -8.58
N PRO A 626 35.91 3.44 -7.76
CA PRO A 626 36.48 4.76 -7.98
C PRO A 626 37.33 4.79 -9.25
N PHE A 627 37.66 6.00 -9.71
CA PHE A 627 38.46 6.22 -10.92
C PHE A 627 39.73 5.34 -10.95
N PRO A 628 40.07 4.69 -12.08
CA PRO A 628 39.47 4.83 -13.42
C PRO A 628 38.12 4.14 -13.61
N GLY A 629 37.61 3.44 -12.60
CA GLY A 629 36.33 2.74 -12.67
C GLY A 629 36.41 1.44 -13.48
N LYS A 630 35.26 0.96 -13.95
CA LYS A 630 35.17 -0.17 -14.88
C LYS A 630 35.43 0.32 -16.30
N TYR A 631 36.39 -0.30 -16.98
CA TYR A 631 36.80 0.06 -18.32
C TYR A 631 36.98 -1.15 -19.23
N TYR A 632 37.04 -0.87 -20.53
CA TYR A 632 37.31 -1.79 -21.62
C TYR A 632 38.35 -1.17 -22.55
N TYR A 633 38.79 -1.90 -23.56
CA TYR A 633 39.68 -1.40 -24.60
C TYR A 633 38.91 -1.14 -25.90
N TYR A 634 39.24 -0.04 -26.57
CA TYR A 634 38.61 0.45 -27.80
C TYR A 634 39.67 0.91 -28.80
N ASN A 635 39.26 1.07 -30.06
CA ASN A 635 40.13 1.44 -31.17
C ASN A 635 40.08 2.93 -31.54
N LEU A 636 39.09 3.69 -31.05
CA LEU A 636 38.90 5.10 -31.41
C LEU A 636 39.08 6.04 -30.20
N LYS A 637 39.57 7.24 -30.49
CA LYS A 637 39.54 8.40 -29.59
C LYS A 637 38.23 9.16 -29.82
N ASP A 638 37.69 9.78 -28.77
CA ASP A 638 36.58 10.72 -28.97
C ASP A 638 37.06 12.00 -29.67
N ASN A 639 36.13 12.72 -30.31
CA ASN A 639 36.44 13.94 -31.08
C ASN A 639 37.19 15.02 -30.29
N ASP A 640 37.05 15.03 -28.95
CA ASP A 640 37.64 16.01 -28.05
C ASP A 640 38.66 15.38 -27.10
N PHE A 641 39.33 14.30 -27.53
CA PHE A 641 40.24 13.50 -26.71
C PHE A 641 41.37 14.30 -26.06
N ASP A 642 41.98 15.24 -26.80
CA ASP A 642 43.16 15.98 -26.33
C ASP A 642 42.83 17.25 -25.51
N LYS A 643 41.55 17.53 -25.27
CA LYS A 643 41.08 18.66 -24.46
C LYS A 643 40.91 18.26 -23.01
N ASP A 644 41.14 19.21 -22.11
CA ASP A 644 40.82 19.04 -20.70
C ASP A 644 39.30 19.08 -20.54
N LYS A 645 38.76 18.08 -19.82
CA LYS A 645 37.31 17.84 -19.76
C LYS A 645 36.86 17.61 -18.32
N LEU A 646 35.77 18.27 -17.93
CA LEU A 646 35.02 17.90 -16.73
C LEU A 646 34.02 16.81 -17.09
N ILE A 647 34.22 15.61 -16.56
CA ILE A 647 33.42 14.43 -16.87
C ILE A 647 32.31 14.25 -15.83
N LEU A 648 31.15 13.81 -16.29
CA LEU A 648 29.92 13.67 -15.51
C LEU A 648 29.26 12.31 -15.80
N SER A 649 28.97 11.54 -14.75
CA SER A 649 28.31 10.24 -14.90
C SER A 649 26.79 10.41 -15.07
N LYS A 650 26.20 9.66 -16.01
CA LYS A 650 24.73 9.46 -16.13
C LYS A 650 24.22 8.35 -15.21
N LYS A 651 25.12 7.48 -14.71
CA LYS A 651 24.76 6.32 -13.89
C LYS A 651 25.02 6.60 -12.41
N GLY A 652 23.97 6.53 -11.60
CA GLY A 652 24.05 6.69 -10.14
C GLY A 652 24.19 8.15 -9.73
N TYR A 653 25.37 8.52 -9.22
CA TYR A 653 25.66 9.88 -8.75
C TYR A 653 26.47 10.65 -9.81
N LEU A 654 26.31 11.98 -9.85
CA LEU A 654 26.93 12.84 -10.86
C LEU A 654 28.47 12.68 -10.94
N MET A 655 29.12 12.56 -9.78
CA MET A 655 30.57 12.34 -9.61
C MET A 655 31.45 13.16 -10.58
N PRO A 656 31.43 14.50 -10.47
CA PRO A 656 32.22 15.37 -11.33
C PRO A 656 33.72 15.12 -11.10
N TYR A 657 34.48 14.92 -12.17
CA TYR A 657 35.94 14.84 -12.10
C TYR A 657 36.60 15.42 -13.34
N VAL A 658 37.77 16.03 -13.16
CA VAL A 658 38.53 16.63 -14.25
C VAL A 658 39.50 15.59 -14.81
N ASP A 659 39.36 15.28 -16.09
CA ASP A 659 40.35 14.47 -16.82
C ASP A 659 41.36 15.40 -17.51
N LYS A 660 42.60 15.36 -17.02
CA LYS A 660 43.79 15.99 -17.63
C LYS A 660 44.78 14.95 -18.17
N THR A 661 44.49 13.67 -17.98
CA THR A 661 45.43 12.57 -18.26
C THR A 661 45.50 12.26 -19.75
N LYS A 662 44.47 12.64 -20.52
CA LYS A 662 44.37 12.43 -21.99
C LYS A 662 44.68 10.98 -22.38
N SER A 663 44.32 10.06 -21.50
CA SER A 663 44.67 8.64 -21.58
C SER A 663 43.42 7.75 -21.71
N TYR A 664 42.23 8.33 -21.56
CA TYR A 664 40.96 7.62 -21.52
C TYR A 664 39.95 8.26 -22.46
N THR A 665 39.04 7.44 -22.95
CA THR A 665 37.77 7.90 -23.52
C THR A 665 36.61 7.31 -22.73
N TYR A 666 35.38 7.70 -23.06
CA TYR A 666 34.21 7.43 -22.22
C TYR A 666 33.03 6.93 -23.04
N SER A 667 32.29 5.98 -22.46
CA SER A 667 31.09 5.45 -23.10
C SER A 667 29.92 6.43 -23.05
N ASP A 668 28.81 6.06 -23.70
CA ASP A 668 27.55 6.81 -23.70
C ASP A 668 26.92 7.02 -22.30
N ASN A 669 27.45 6.35 -21.27
CA ASN A 669 27.08 6.55 -19.86
C ASN A 669 27.64 7.84 -19.25
N PHE A 670 28.43 8.62 -19.97
CA PHE A 670 28.98 9.89 -19.48
C PHE A 670 28.59 11.07 -20.38
N LYS A 671 28.67 12.27 -19.82
CA LYS A 671 28.73 13.55 -20.54
C LYS A 671 29.94 14.34 -20.05
N TYR A 672 30.30 15.40 -20.77
CA TYR A 672 31.37 16.28 -20.32
C TYR A 672 31.15 17.75 -20.67
N ILE A 673 31.94 18.61 -20.03
CA ILE A 673 32.00 20.04 -20.28
C ILE A 673 33.45 20.40 -20.65
N ILE A 674 33.62 21.20 -21.69
CA ILE A 674 34.87 21.89 -22.02
C ILE A 674 34.68 23.36 -21.62
N ASN A 675 35.58 23.87 -20.77
CA ASN A 675 35.58 25.26 -20.36
C ASN A 675 36.98 25.63 -19.83
N ASP A 676 37.31 26.91 -19.79
CA ASP A 676 38.55 27.39 -19.16
C ASP A 676 38.50 27.22 -17.62
N ASP A 677 37.29 27.22 -17.03
CA ASP A 677 37.06 27.21 -15.58
C ASP A 677 36.62 25.82 -15.03
N ILE A 678 37.11 24.72 -15.60
CA ILE A 678 36.64 23.35 -15.27
C ILE A 678 36.77 22.97 -13.79
N GLU A 679 37.80 23.46 -13.09
CA GLU A 679 37.99 23.19 -11.65
C GLU A 679 36.93 23.91 -10.81
N GLN A 680 36.58 25.15 -11.18
CA GLN A 680 35.54 25.91 -10.49
C GLN A 680 34.14 25.38 -10.81
N ILE A 681 33.91 24.88 -12.03
CA ILE A 681 32.67 24.16 -12.36
C ILE A 681 32.58 22.85 -11.56
N LYS A 682 33.70 22.13 -11.37
CA LYS A 682 33.74 20.96 -10.49
C LYS A 682 33.34 21.34 -9.06
N LEU A 683 33.91 22.41 -8.51
CA LEU A 683 33.55 22.93 -7.18
C LEU A 683 32.04 23.23 -7.08
N LEU A 684 31.46 23.88 -8.09
CA LEU A 684 30.01 24.13 -8.14
C LEU A 684 29.21 22.82 -8.13
N PHE A 685 29.60 21.82 -8.92
CA PHE A 685 28.87 20.54 -9.00
C PHE A 685 29.03 19.66 -7.74
N GLU A 686 30.06 19.90 -6.93
CA GLU A 686 30.26 19.26 -5.61
C GLU A 686 29.57 20.01 -4.45
N SER A 687 29.13 21.25 -4.68
CA SER A 687 28.52 22.13 -3.67
C SER A 687 27.12 21.70 -3.21
N ASN A 688 26.71 22.23 -2.06
CA ASN A 688 25.37 22.10 -1.50
C ASN A 688 24.31 22.77 -2.38
N ILE A 689 24.66 23.78 -3.20
CA ILE A 689 23.74 24.36 -4.20
C ILE A 689 23.25 23.25 -5.15
N VAL A 690 24.17 22.46 -5.70
CA VAL A 690 23.80 21.40 -6.64
C VAL A 690 23.18 20.21 -5.94
N LYS A 691 23.63 19.85 -4.72
CA LYS A 691 22.94 18.83 -3.91
C LYS A 691 21.49 19.21 -3.62
N TYR A 692 21.23 20.48 -3.33
CA TYR A 692 19.89 21.01 -3.10
C TYR A 692 19.03 20.97 -4.36
N LEU A 693 19.56 21.38 -5.52
CA LEU A 693 18.86 21.24 -6.81
C LEU A 693 18.53 19.77 -7.13
N LEU A 694 19.48 18.87 -6.89
CA LEU A 694 19.27 17.44 -7.07
C LEU A 694 18.21 16.92 -6.08
N PHE A 695 18.21 17.35 -4.82
CA PHE A 695 17.15 17.00 -3.87
C PHE A 695 15.76 17.45 -4.37
N GLN A 696 15.68 18.66 -4.94
CA GLN A 696 14.41 19.22 -5.39
C GLN A 696 13.83 18.50 -6.62
N TYR A 697 14.67 18.06 -7.56
CA TYR A 697 14.21 17.54 -8.86
C TYR A 697 14.54 16.08 -9.15
N SER A 698 15.52 15.48 -8.46
CA SER A 698 15.99 14.11 -8.76
C SER A 698 15.05 13.06 -8.17
N LYS A 699 14.70 12.08 -9.00
CA LYS A 699 13.85 10.95 -8.59
C LYS A 699 14.66 9.79 -8.06
N ASN A 700 15.78 9.45 -8.71
CA ASN A 700 16.62 8.27 -8.42
C ASN A 700 18.12 8.47 -8.76
N GLY A 701 18.59 9.71 -8.90
CA GLY A 701 19.99 10.03 -9.27
C GLY A 701 20.32 9.99 -10.77
N PHE A 702 19.58 9.19 -11.56
CA PHE A 702 19.75 9.07 -13.01
C PHE A 702 19.41 10.35 -13.80
N ASP A 703 18.54 11.21 -13.26
CA ASP A 703 18.12 12.46 -13.91
C ASP A 703 19.08 13.63 -13.60
N SER A 704 20.17 13.37 -12.86
CA SER A 704 21.11 14.40 -12.38
C SER A 704 21.65 15.28 -13.51
N ILE A 705 21.98 14.67 -14.65
CA ILE A 705 22.47 15.37 -15.85
C ILE A 705 21.43 16.36 -16.40
N ASP A 706 20.16 16.00 -16.42
CA ASP A 706 19.10 16.88 -16.93
C ASP A 706 18.73 17.99 -15.95
N ILE A 707 19.04 17.82 -14.66
CA ILE A 707 18.88 18.84 -13.62
C ILE A 707 20.02 19.84 -13.68
N ILE A 708 21.28 19.39 -13.77
CA ILE A 708 22.40 20.35 -13.82
C ILE A 708 22.41 21.20 -15.09
N LYS A 709 21.82 20.71 -16.18
CA LYS A 709 21.58 21.51 -17.40
C LYS A 709 20.73 22.75 -17.14
N THR A 710 19.90 22.76 -16.08
CA THR A 710 19.07 23.92 -15.77
C THR A 710 19.81 24.95 -14.92
N ILE A 711 21.04 24.70 -14.48
CA ILE A 711 21.80 25.64 -13.65
C ILE A 711 22.13 26.89 -14.47
N ASN A 712 21.83 28.05 -13.89
CA ASN A 712 22.16 29.34 -14.47
C ASN A 712 23.69 29.51 -14.55
N LYS A 713 24.22 29.53 -15.77
CA LYS A 713 25.66 29.66 -16.02
C LYS A 713 26.16 31.03 -15.54
N LYS A 714 27.15 31.03 -14.65
CA LYS A 714 27.82 32.24 -14.15
C LYS A 714 29.31 32.21 -14.50
N ASN A 715 29.96 33.36 -14.43
CA ASN A 715 31.42 33.44 -14.56
C ASN A 715 32.07 32.97 -13.25
N LEU A 716 32.90 31.93 -13.31
CA LEU A 716 33.47 31.28 -12.14
C LEU A 716 34.98 31.54 -11.97
N LYS A 717 35.61 32.38 -12.80
CA LYS A 717 37.08 32.59 -12.89
C LYS A 717 37.81 32.84 -11.56
N ASN A 718 37.13 33.33 -10.53
CA ASN A 718 37.73 33.68 -9.24
C ASN A 718 37.20 32.87 -8.04
N ILE A 719 36.31 31.91 -8.26
CA ILE A 719 35.70 31.16 -7.16
C ILE A 719 36.66 30.07 -6.68
N LYS A 720 37.00 30.08 -5.38
CA LYS A 720 37.90 29.10 -4.75
C LYS A 720 37.21 28.28 -3.65
N ILE A 721 36.18 28.84 -3.03
CA ILE A 721 35.44 28.21 -1.93
C ILE A 721 33.93 28.33 -2.16
N GLU A 722 33.17 27.43 -1.53
CA GLU A 722 31.72 27.35 -1.71
C GLU A 722 30.98 28.63 -1.27
N ASN A 723 31.45 29.31 -0.22
CA ASN A 723 30.81 30.55 0.25
C ASN A 723 30.78 31.67 -0.81
N GLU A 724 31.73 31.69 -1.73
CA GLU A 724 31.74 32.65 -2.84
C GLU A 724 30.68 32.31 -3.90
N LEU A 725 30.31 31.03 -4.05
CA LEU A 725 29.21 30.61 -4.92
C LEU A 725 27.88 31.16 -4.39
N TYR A 726 27.63 31.12 -3.09
CA TYR A 726 26.39 31.64 -2.52
C TYR A 726 26.20 33.13 -2.85
N LYS A 727 27.26 33.93 -2.70
CA LYS A 727 27.25 35.35 -3.09
C LYS A 727 27.00 35.54 -4.59
N LEU A 728 27.64 34.73 -5.44
CA LEU A 728 27.49 34.81 -6.90
C LEU A 728 26.06 34.51 -7.40
N TYR A 729 25.34 33.63 -6.70
CA TYR A 729 23.94 33.32 -6.96
C TYR A 729 22.96 34.22 -6.19
N ASN A 730 23.44 35.24 -5.47
CA ASN A 730 22.63 36.16 -4.66
C ASN A 730 21.82 35.47 -3.54
N LEU A 731 22.36 34.40 -2.95
CA LEU A 731 21.74 33.70 -1.83
C LEU A 731 22.05 34.40 -0.51
N THR A 732 21.01 34.72 0.25
CA THR A 732 21.08 35.30 1.59
C THR A 732 21.46 34.26 2.65
N GLU A 733 21.80 34.69 3.88
CA GLU A 733 22.03 33.76 5.00
C GLU A 733 20.80 32.91 5.31
N GLU A 734 19.59 33.47 5.17
CA GLU A 734 18.34 32.73 5.32
C GLU A 734 18.22 31.62 4.26
N HIS A 735 18.55 31.92 3.00
CA HIS A 735 18.57 30.93 1.92
C HIS A 735 19.57 29.80 2.20
N ILE A 736 20.78 30.12 2.65
CA ILE A 736 21.83 29.14 2.94
C ILE A 736 21.42 28.23 4.12
N ASN A 737 20.89 28.82 5.19
CA ASN A 737 20.41 28.07 6.35
C ASN A 737 19.26 27.13 5.96
N HIS A 738 18.34 27.59 5.11
CA HIS A 738 17.25 26.76 4.60
C HIS A 738 17.75 25.59 3.74
N ILE A 739 18.70 25.83 2.84
CA ILE A 739 19.35 24.78 2.05
C ILE A 739 20.00 23.73 2.96
N ASN A 740 20.78 24.16 3.95
CA ASN A 740 21.47 23.26 4.87
C ASN A 740 20.48 22.44 5.71
N ASN A 741 19.40 23.06 6.19
CA ASN A 741 18.35 22.37 6.92
C ASN A 741 17.66 21.29 6.08
N ILE A 742 17.30 21.59 4.83
CA ILE A 742 16.68 20.60 3.91
C ILE A 742 17.64 19.44 3.63
N LEU A 743 18.94 19.71 3.51
CA LEU A 743 19.96 18.69 3.28
C LEU A 743 20.35 17.92 4.56
N GLY A 744 19.83 18.29 5.73
CA GLY A 744 20.16 17.66 7.00
C GLY A 744 21.58 17.95 7.49
N ILE A 745 22.13 19.10 7.11
CA ILE A 745 23.47 19.54 7.51
C ILE A 745 23.32 20.38 8.79
N ASN A 746 23.73 19.83 9.94
CA ASN A 746 23.75 20.57 11.19
C ASN A 746 24.84 21.65 11.13
N ASN A 747 24.46 22.93 11.18
CA ASN A 747 25.38 24.05 11.37
C ASN A 747 25.96 24.01 12.79
N ILE A 748 27.02 23.22 13.00
CA ILE A 748 27.97 23.46 14.08
C ILE A 748 29.24 23.98 13.39
N GLU A 749 29.65 25.19 13.78
CA GLU A 749 30.82 25.95 13.29
C GLU A 749 30.66 26.76 11.99
N ILE A 750 29.84 27.81 12.00
CA ILE A 750 30.24 29.10 11.37
C ILE A 750 29.66 30.26 12.19
N ILE A 751 30.22 30.55 13.37
CA ILE A 751 30.18 31.89 13.97
C ILE A 751 31.53 32.12 14.69
N ASN A 752 32.21 33.21 14.29
CA ASN A 752 33.43 33.82 14.85
C ASN A 752 34.80 33.31 14.36
N SER A 753 35.23 33.80 13.19
CA SER A 753 36.65 34.13 12.97
C SER A 753 36.85 35.63 13.17
N ASN A 754 37.14 36.05 14.41
CA ASN A 754 37.77 37.33 14.73
C ASN A 754 38.25 37.33 16.20
N SER A 755 39.37 36.65 16.45
CA SER A 755 40.37 37.08 17.44
C SER A 755 41.56 36.12 17.36
N ASN A 756 42.72 36.68 17.02
CA ASN A 756 44.01 36.05 17.32
C ASN A 756 44.04 35.69 18.80
N ASP A 757 44.28 34.43 19.13
CA ASP A 757 45.26 34.08 20.14
C ASP A 757 45.60 32.58 20.12
N THR A 758 46.90 32.36 20.29
CA THR A 758 47.65 31.13 20.39
C THR A 758 47.06 30.12 21.40
N ILE A 759 47.06 28.81 21.09
CA ILE A 759 47.70 27.73 21.89
C ILE A 759 47.36 26.31 21.34
N LEU A 760 48.45 25.56 21.16
CA LEU A 760 48.69 24.12 21.00
C LEU A 760 47.55 23.07 21.14
N SER A 761 47.44 22.26 20.08
CA SER A 761 47.44 20.79 20.04
C SER A 761 46.69 19.95 21.10
N LYS A 762 45.74 19.12 20.64
CA LYS A 762 45.86 17.64 20.61
C LYS A 762 44.69 16.99 19.87
N LYS A 763 45.00 16.35 18.74
CA LYS A 763 44.18 15.31 18.09
C LYS A 763 44.04 14.10 19.04
N LYS A 764 42.84 13.54 19.15
CA LYS A 764 42.67 12.08 19.19
C LYS A 764 41.30 11.64 18.65
N ILE A 765 41.41 10.87 17.58
CA ILE A 765 40.41 10.06 16.91
C ILE A 765 40.02 8.90 17.83
N THR A 766 38.73 8.57 17.94
CA THR A 766 38.31 7.20 18.27
C THR A 766 37.03 6.81 17.55
N LYS A 767 37.21 5.87 16.62
CA LYS A 767 36.19 4.96 16.10
C LYS A 767 35.59 4.17 17.28
N LYS A 768 34.26 4.02 17.30
CA LYS A 768 33.60 3.00 18.14
C LYS A 768 33.44 1.72 17.32
N SER A 769 34.11 0.67 17.77
CA SER A 769 33.78 -0.73 17.51
C SER A 769 33.29 -1.34 18.82
N ASP A 770 32.25 -2.14 18.72
CA ASP A 770 31.64 -2.93 19.79
C ASP A 770 32.62 -3.92 20.42
N THR A 771 32.53 -4.09 21.75
CA THR A 771 32.27 -5.36 22.46
C THR A 771 32.45 -5.16 23.98
N GLN A 772 31.48 -5.68 24.76
CA GLN A 772 31.55 -6.34 26.09
C GLN A 772 32.58 -5.82 27.13
N ASN A 773 32.26 -5.58 28.41
CA ASN A 773 31.52 -6.42 29.34
C ASN A 773 31.15 -5.63 30.62
N ASN A 774 30.16 -6.20 31.32
CA ASN A 774 29.73 -6.05 32.70
C ASN A 774 30.62 -5.27 33.68
N GLU A 775 30.00 -4.40 34.50
CA GLU A 775 29.86 -4.65 35.94
C GLU A 775 28.85 -3.70 36.59
N ASN A 776 28.26 -4.21 37.67
CA ASN A 776 27.16 -3.66 38.45
C ASN A 776 27.47 -2.29 39.07
N GLU A 777 26.48 -1.41 39.18
CA GLU A 777 25.98 -0.98 40.49
C GLU A 777 24.69 -0.16 40.39
N THR A 778 23.84 -0.46 41.36
CA THR A 778 22.51 0.05 41.67
C THR A 778 22.41 1.57 41.81
N VAL A 779 21.22 2.15 41.54
CA VAL A 779 20.39 2.91 42.53
C VAL A 779 19.38 3.86 41.84
N THR A 780 18.11 3.52 42.03
CA THR A 780 16.87 4.34 42.15
C THR A 780 16.27 5.14 40.98
N LYS A 781 15.04 4.73 40.66
CA LYS A 781 13.96 5.43 39.93
C LYS A 781 13.49 6.69 40.66
N LYS A 782 13.22 7.77 39.94
CA LYS A 782 12.10 8.70 40.24
C LYS A 782 11.35 9.07 38.97
N LYS A 783 10.07 8.68 38.96
CA LYS A 783 9.02 9.05 37.99
C LYS A 783 8.67 10.52 38.15
N THR A 784 8.52 11.25 37.05
CA THR A 784 7.89 12.58 37.00
C THR A 784 6.45 12.45 36.50
N SER A 785 5.50 12.93 37.31
CA SER A 785 4.07 13.02 37.03
C SER A 785 3.71 14.40 36.47
N LYS A 786 2.74 14.42 35.54
CA LYS A 786 2.14 15.60 34.91
C LYS A 786 1.33 16.46 35.91
N PRO A 787 1.14 17.77 35.62
CA PRO A 787 0.52 18.73 36.53
C PRO A 787 -1.02 18.72 36.42
N LYS A 788 -1.70 19.05 37.54
CA LYS A 788 -3.13 19.42 37.58
C LYS A 788 -3.29 20.89 37.98
N ILE A 789 -4.25 21.49 37.30
CA ILE A 789 -4.72 22.88 37.31
C ILE A 789 -5.26 23.28 38.69
N LYS A 790 -4.96 24.51 39.16
CA LYS A 790 -5.60 25.17 40.31
C LYS A 790 -6.44 26.35 39.81
N THR A 791 -7.75 26.29 40.01
CA THR A 791 -8.66 27.43 39.97
C THR A 791 -8.89 27.90 41.42
N LYS A 792 -8.62 29.19 41.69
CA LYS A 792 -8.94 29.86 42.96
C LYS A 792 -10.37 30.38 42.89
N ILE A 793 -11.18 30.12 43.91
CA ILE A 793 -12.37 30.89 44.26
C ILE A 793 -12.20 31.31 45.72
N THR A 794 -12.35 32.60 45.97
CA THR A 794 -12.27 33.27 47.27
C THR A 794 -13.63 33.27 47.97
N ASN A 795 -13.61 33.09 49.29
CA ASN A 795 -14.75 33.16 50.19
C ASN A 795 -15.34 34.56 50.29
N GLU A 796 -16.66 34.67 50.41
CA GLU A 796 -17.35 35.64 51.28
C GLU A 796 -18.59 34.98 51.89
N ASP A 797 -18.67 34.99 53.23
CA ASP A 797 -19.89 34.79 54.00
C ASP A 797 -20.48 36.17 54.32
N LYS A 798 -21.67 36.49 53.77
CA LYS A 798 -22.84 37.11 54.43
C LYS A 798 -23.95 37.44 53.45
#